data_AF-A0AB38PF66-F1
#
_entry.id   AF-A0AB38PF66-F1
#
_cell.length_a   1.000
_cell.length_b   1.000
_cell.length_c   1.000
_cell.angle_alpha   90.00
_cell.angle_beta   90.00
_cell.angle_gamma   90.00
#
_symmetry.space_group_name_H-M   'P 1'
#
loop_
_entity.id
_entity.type
_entity.pdbx_description
1 polymer ?
#
loop_
_entity_poly.entity_id
_entity_poly.type
_entity_poly.pdbx_seq_one_letter_code
_entity_poly.pdbx_strand_id
1 'polypeptide(L)'
;MADIYKTKEIETNINERGVNLGNVDVTLYTMDKGSAAFKIHLKREVNYGNEKVYDSVNLYTADMTPRIDIVAADGSVFSNEPIDIVIPESGVIQYIVSDYVIRHAGKMDVYIYLENKSESVQVANFYFYIEEDGVARRLGKEITGDRLDDIVKNVMSGQLMELLSEDYREQLDKEIKQFLSDNNKDFNLKFEDLTREEKDELTKDLTNKGLADFRIEDNSIFNEKLVDGTIQPEKTTFFDIKRSSNLLDINKVTYNKNIDSSGNIVDDSNRWISDFIPMTSNESISFTKGSFALALYDENKNFISRVGISTSPYSPRSVSNLGFIRIISSSDLSNLMFNKGESLLPYEKGYGEIVKLKKSYYDTFDFKDGVVTTNKIKDDAVTTDKIKNNSITPEKTTFITSKESKNLLSKITIQPNKSIDTDGTVIEDSARWLSDYIELDSVVGEKLNITQDRYRLALYDKDKKFISRVGLTGTSQYAPNPATGLKYIRIIGYMTNDYTKIMVNKGETLLPLEKPENSTKMNANIKVTPDSLIQYQKSNNIFNKNDIQFNKTLDINGNIVDDQNWVVTPKIAVEGKTVSFTQDMTVLWAVFDENDNLISRSQKNNGATTTLSLSDSASYFILSVVKTTLDRFMANYGSTLLPYEDFGYTLVSTNETPIKISEDIVPKSSGGVNVDAEDITIVELNNSKQIATEYKNNLPSNKTASVYTKDGKVQFDSIIFSSDDTNAEIIITYENDEGEQVNDKIIKPDDNTDLPLTIDNIATYGYPKTQFLLYNPKKNLYKLSLNALNFSNNVQISVKNNHTSSINVSIQLVGRYYV
;
A
#
# COMPACT_ATOMS: atom_id res chain seq x y z
N MET A 1 2.95 -5.98 -20.16
CA MET A 1 3.93 -5.88 -21.26
C MET A 1 3.16 -5.47 -22.50
N ALA A 2 3.80 -4.92 -23.53
CA ALA A 2 3.14 -4.80 -24.83
C ALA A 2 3.28 -6.16 -25.53
N ASP A 3 2.16 -6.80 -25.85
CA ASP A 3 2.19 -8.11 -26.49
C ASP A 3 2.60 -7.94 -27.96
N ILE A 4 3.83 -8.34 -28.27
CA ILE A 4 4.42 -8.20 -29.60
C ILE A 4 3.93 -9.36 -30.47
N TYR A 5 2.71 -9.24 -30.98
CA TYR A 5 2.19 -10.15 -31.98
C TYR A 5 2.79 -9.87 -33.36
N LYS A 6 3.28 -10.92 -34.04
CA LYS A 6 3.46 -10.96 -35.49
C LYS A 6 2.08 -10.91 -36.15
N THR A 7 1.53 -9.70 -36.30
CA THR A 7 0.19 -9.48 -36.84
C THR A 7 0.24 -9.19 -38.33
N LYS A 8 -0.53 -9.94 -39.13
CA LYS A 8 -0.79 -9.63 -40.55
C LYS A 8 -2.20 -9.10 -40.70
N GLU A 9 -2.37 -7.95 -41.35
CA GLU A 9 -3.69 -7.48 -41.78
C GLU A 9 -4.06 -8.07 -43.15
N ILE A 10 -5.31 -8.52 -43.29
CA ILE A 10 -5.88 -9.13 -44.48
C ILE A 10 -7.22 -8.46 -44.78
N GLU A 11 -7.45 -8.03 -46.02
CA GLU A 11 -8.78 -7.57 -46.47
C GLU A 11 -9.46 -8.64 -47.33
N THR A 12 -10.74 -8.90 -47.06
CA THR A 12 -11.58 -9.83 -47.84
C THR A 12 -12.68 -9.02 -48.55
N ASN A 13 -12.89 -9.28 -49.85
CA ASN A 13 -13.88 -8.59 -50.68
C ASN A 13 -14.93 -9.58 -51.18
N ILE A 14 -15.83 -9.96 -50.27
CA ILE A 14 -16.84 -11.01 -50.42
C ILE A 14 -17.77 -10.70 -51.60
N ASN A 15 -17.90 -11.65 -52.52
CA ASN A 15 -18.70 -11.55 -53.75
C ASN A 15 -19.29 -12.91 -54.12
N GLU A 16 -20.16 -12.95 -55.13
CA GLU A 16 -20.94 -14.13 -55.53
C GLU A 16 -20.14 -15.33 -56.07
N ARG A 17 -18.82 -15.17 -56.25
CA ARG A 17 -17.93 -16.16 -56.90
C ARG A 17 -17.02 -16.88 -55.91
N GLY A 18 -17.07 -16.50 -54.63
CA GLY A 18 -16.10 -16.90 -53.62
C GLY A 18 -14.80 -16.09 -53.72
N VAL A 19 -14.12 -15.90 -52.58
CA VAL A 19 -12.88 -15.13 -52.49
C VAL A 19 -11.72 -16.05 -52.14
N ASN A 20 -10.79 -16.25 -53.08
CA ASN A 20 -9.51 -16.91 -52.81
C ASN A 20 -8.39 -15.87 -52.86
N LEU A 21 -7.74 -15.62 -51.72
CA LEU A 21 -6.67 -14.63 -51.59
C LEU A 21 -5.27 -15.22 -51.86
N GLY A 22 -5.14 -16.54 -52.02
CA GLY A 22 -3.86 -17.21 -52.23
C GLY A 22 -2.92 -17.11 -51.01
N ASN A 23 -1.61 -16.98 -51.27
CA ASN A 23 -0.62 -16.79 -50.22
C ASN A 23 -0.76 -15.40 -49.61
N VAL A 24 -0.81 -15.29 -48.28
CA VAL A 24 -0.80 -13.98 -47.59
C VAL A 24 0.61 -13.48 -47.26
N ASP A 25 1.64 -14.14 -47.78
CA ASP A 25 3.06 -13.86 -47.55
C ASP A 25 3.40 -13.77 -46.05
N VAL A 26 3.04 -14.84 -45.32
CA VAL A 26 3.37 -15.05 -43.91
C VAL A 26 4.00 -16.43 -43.74
N THR A 27 5.19 -16.44 -43.13
CA THR A 27 5.83 -17.65 -42.62
C THR A 27 5.96 -17.51 -41.10
N LEU A 28 5.37 -18.44 -40.37
CA LEU A 28 5.50 -18.57 -38.92
C LEU A 28 6.49 -19.70 -38.59
N TYR A 29 6.91 -19.80 -37.34
CA TYR A 29 7.73 -20.91 -36.84
C TYR A 29 7.00 -21.70 -35.76
N THR A 30 7.33 -22.98 -35.59
CA THR A 30 6.74 -23.85 -34.54
C THR A 30 6.96 -23.37 -33.10
N MET A 31 7.78 -22.33 -32.92
CA MET A 31 8.06 -21.64 -31.66
C MET A 31 7.30 -20.31 -31.48
N ASP A 32 6.52 -19.83 -32.47
CA ASP A 32 5.70 -18.61 -32.40
C ASP A 32 4.40 -18.80 -31.59
N LYS A 33 4.51 -19.50 -30.46
CA LYS A 33 3.42 -19.84 -29.54
C LYS A 33 2.84 -18.60 -28.88
N GLY A 34 1.53 -18.41 -29.04
CA GLY A 34 0.81 -17.24 -28.51
C GLY A 34 1.27 -15.88 -29.06
N SER A 35 2.06 -15.83 -30.14
CA SER A 35 2.66 -14.58 -30.65
C SER A 35 2.41 -14.30 -32.15
N ALA A 36 1.55 -15.09 -32.80
CA ALA A 36 1.16 -14.90 -34.20
C ALA A 36 -0.35 -14.67 -34.35
N ALA A 37 -0.76 -13.68 -35.15
CA ALA A 37 -2.15 -13.33 -35.35
C ALA A 37 -2.46 -12.81 -36.77
N PHE A 38 -3.69 -13.05 -37.22
CA PHE A 38 -4.24 -12.52 -38.46
C PHE A 38 -5.44 -11.63 -38.14
N LYS A 39 -5.36 -10.35 -38.54
CA LYS A 39 -6.45 -9.39 -38.38
C LYS A 39 -7.14 -9.22 -39.73
N ILE A 40 -8.40 -9.65 -39.81
CA ILE A 40 -9.10 -9.86 -41.06
C ILE A 40 -10.29 -8.88 -41.15
N HIS A 41 -10.35 -8.13 -42.24
CA HIS A 41 -11.40 -7.18 -42.53
C HIS A 41 -12.42 -7.81 -43.49
N LEU A 42 -13.64 -8.01 -43.01
CA LEU A 42 -14.77 -8.54 -43.79
C LEU A 42 -15.48 -7.40 -44.52
N LYS A 43 -15.25 -7.28 -45.84
CA LYS A 43 -15.99 -6.37 -46.73
C LYS A 43 -16.81 -7.17 -47.73
N ARG A 44 -17.94 -6.63 -48.18
CA ARG A 44 -18.79 -7.21 -49.22
C ARG A 44 -18.89 -6.27 -50.41
N GLU A 45 -18.93 -6.81 -51.61
CA GLU A 45 -19.22 -6.04 -52.81
C GLU A 45 -20.71 -5.65 -52.86
N VAL A 46 -20.99 -4.36 -53.04
CA VAL A 46 -22.34 -3.80 -53.18
C VAL A 46 -22.38 -2.94 -54.43
N ASN A 47 -23.40 -3.16 -55.27
CA ASN A 47 -23.63 -2.36 -56.47
C ASN A 47 -24.45 -1.11 -56.10
N TYR A 48 -23.81 0.07 -56.12
CA TYR A 48 -24.48 1.36 -55.96
C TYR A 48 -24.59 2.04 -57.32
N GLY A 49 -25.74 1.86 -57.98
CA GLY A 49 -25.95 2.36 -59.34
C GLY A 49 -25.08 1.61 -60.35
N ASN A 50 -24.16 2.32 -61.00
CA ASN A 50 -23.21 1.75 -61.98
C ASN A 50 -21.82 1.46 -61.39
N GLU A 51 -21.60 1.70 -60.09
CA GLU A 51 -20.30 1.51 -59.44
C GLU A 51 -20.36 0.38 -58.40
N LYS A 52 -19.28 -0.40 -58.32
CA LYS A 52 -19.06 -1.43 -57.30
C LYS A 52 -18.31 -0.80 -56.13
N VAL A 53 -18.90 -0.86 -54.94
CA VAL A 53 -18.32 -0.34 -53.68
C VAL A 53 -18.15 -1.52 -52.72
N TYR A 54 -17.13 -1.46 -51.86
CA TYR A 54 -16.89 -2.49 -50.85
C TYR A 54 -17.31 -1.97 -49.47
N ASP A 55 -18.50 -2.38 -49.02
CA ASP A 55 -19.03 -2.03 -47.70
C ASP A 55 -18.50 -3.00 -46.64
N SER A 56 -18.20 -2.52 -45.43
CA SER A 56 -17.86 -3.39 -44.30
C SER A 56 -19.06 -4.25 -43.87
N VAL A 57 -18.81 -5.50 -43.50
CA VAL A 57 -19.83 -6.41 -42.97
C VAL A 57 -20.07 -6.11 -41.49
N ASN A 58 -21.17 -5.42 -41.17
CA ASN A 58 -21.54 -5.15 -39.78
C ASN A 58 -22.12 -6.41 -39.11
N LEU A 59 -21.31 -7.04 -38.26
CA LEU A 59 -21.60 -8.30 -37.58
C LEU A 59 -22.72 -8.20 -36.53
N TYR A 60 -23.05 -7.00 -36.01
CA TYR A 60 -24.25 -6.83 -35.16
C TYR A 60 -25.55 -7.01 -35.96
N THR A 61 -25.53 -6.66 -37.24
CA THR A 61 -26.73 -6.65 -38.11
C THR A 61 -26.82 -7.86 -39.03
N ALA A 62 -25.75 -8.66 -39.14
CA ALA A 62 -25.65 -9.74 -40.10
C ALA A 62 -26.41 -11.02 -39.72
N ASP A 63 -26.80 -11.19 -38.44
CA ASP A 63 -27.34 -12.44 -37.86
C ASP A 63 -26.53 -13.69 -38.27
N MET A 64 -25.21 -13.54 -38.30
CA MET A 64 -24.23 -14.58 -38.62
C MET A 64 -22.94 -14.36 -37.83
N THR A 65 -22.32 -15.45 -37.36
CA THR A 65 -21.05 -15.48 -36.65
C THR A 65 -19.91 -15.97 -37.55
N PRO A 66 -18.68 -15.42 -37.42
CA PRO A 66 -17.52 -15.91 -38.14
C PRO A 66 -17.01 -17.24 -37.59
N ARG A 67 -16.60 -18.15 -38.49
CA ARG A 67 -15.92 -19.41 -38.19
C ARG A 67 -14.67 -19.54 -39.07
N ILE A 68 -13.59 -20.10 -38.53
CA ILE A 68 -12.38 -20.44 -39.29
C ILE A 68 -12.10 -21.94 -39.15
N ASP A 69 -11.84 -22.56 -40.30
CA ASP A 69 -11.31 -23.92 -40.38
C ASP A 69 -9.95 -23.88 -41.11
N ILE A 70 -9.01 -24.74 -40.71
CA ILE A 70 -7.65 -24.80 -41.23
C ILE A 70 -7.30 -26.25 -41.59
N VAL A 71 -6.72 -26.44 -42.77
CA VAL A 71 -6.17 -27.72 -43.24
C VAL A 71 -4.66 -27.60 -43.37
N ALA A 72 -3.93 -28.42 -42.62
CA ALA A 72 -2.48 -28.49 -42.66
C ALA A 72 -1.99 -29.43 -43.78
N ALA A 73 -0.78 -29.18 -44.28
CA ALA A 73 -0.12 -29.99 -45.30
C ALA A 73 0.13 -31.46 -44.90
N ASP A 74 0.10 -31.79 -43.60
CA ASP A 74 0.20 -33.16 -43.09
C ASP A 74 -1.16 -33.89 -43.03
N GLY A 75 -2.26 -33.22 -43.41
CA GLY A 75 -3.62 -33.74 -43.38
C GLY A 75 -4.41 -33.41 -42.10
N SER A 76 -3.80 -32.75 -41.11
CA SER A 76 -4.50 -32.31 -39.90
C SER A 76 -5.54 -31.24 -40.21
N VAL A 77 -6.73 -31.35 -39.62
CA VAL A 77 -7.83 -30.39 -39.80
C VAL A 77 -8.22 -29.82 -38.44
N PHE A 78 -8.26 -28.48 -38.38
CA PHE A 78 -8.70 -27.71 -37.22
C PHE A 78 -9.98 -27.00 -37.63
N SER A 79 -11.10 -27.27 -36.95
CA SER A 79 -12.39 -26.71 -37.29
C SER A 79 -12.93 -25.87 -36.15
N ASN A 80 -13.57 -24.75 -36.48
CA ASN A 80 -14.06 -23.78 -35.50
C ASN A 80 -12.94 -23.25 -34.57
N GLU A 81 -11.82 -22.82 -35.15
CA GLU A 81 -10.75 -22.16 -34.41
C GLU A 81 -11.26 -20.88 -33.71
N PRO A 82 -10.77 -20.53 -32.50
CA PRO A 82 -11.21 -19.34 -31.77
C PRO A 82 -10.92 -18.02 -32.50
N ILE A 83 -11.90 -17.13 -32.56
CA ILE A 83 -11.82 -15.81 -33.23
C ILE A 83 -12.29 -14.71 -32.28
N ASP A 84 -11.50 -13.66 -32.15
CA ASP A 84 -11.90 -12.42 -31.49
C ASP A 84 -12.62 -11.50 -32.48
N ILE A 85 -13.78 -10.95 -32.10
CA ILE A 85 -14.44 -9.89 -32.88
C ILE A 85 -13.97 -8.54 -32.35
N VAL A 86 -13.12 -7.86 -33.12
CA VAL A 86 -12.39 -6.65 -32.67
C VAL A 86 -13.20 -5.37 -32.91
N ILE A 87 -13.81 -5.24 -34.10
CA ILE A 87 -14.68 -4.10 -34.45
C ILE A 87 -15.91 -4.67 -35.20
N PRO A 88 -16.95 -5.11 -34.48
CA PRO A 88 -18.08 -5.81 -35.08
C PRO A 88 -18.81 -4.98 -36.15
N GLU A 89 -18.98 -3.68 -35.93
CA GLU A 89 -19.63 -2.76 -36.87
C GLU A 89 -18.86 -2.55 -38.18
N SER A 90 -17.56 -2.82 -38.19
CA SER A 90 -16.67 -2.69 -39.35
C SER A 90 -16.18 -4.04 -39.89
N GLY A 91 -16.74 -5.15 -39.40
CA GLY A 91 -16.37 -6.50 -39.86
C GLY A 91 -14.94 -6.91 -39.55
N VAL A 92 -14.31 -6.33 -38.52
CA VAL A 92 -12.90 -6.64 -38.18
C VAL A 92 -12.87 -7.75 -37.14
N ILE A 93 -12.27 -8.87 -37.53
CA ILE A 93 -12.03 -10.04 -36.68
C ILE A 93 -10.52 -10.27 -36.53
N GLN A 94 -10.11 -10.98 -35.48
CA GLN A 94 -8.73 -11.37 -35.26
C GLN A 94 -8.68 -12.86 -34.91
N TYR A 95 -7.87 -13.61 -35.66
CA TYR A 95 -7.54 -15.00 -35.37
C TYR A 95 -6.12 -15.05 -34.79
N ILE A 96 -6.00 -15.50 -33.54
CA ILE A 96 -4.71 -15.78 -32.90
C ILE A 96 -4.38 -17.24 -33.20
N VAL A 97 -3.22 -17.51 -33.82
CA VAL A 97 -2.87 -18.88 -34.24
C VAL A 97 -2.70 -19.76 -33.01
N SER A 98 -3.50 -20.83 -32.93
CA SER A 98 -3.53 -21.66 -31.72
C SER A 98 -2.23 -22.45 -31.53
N ASP A 99 -1.93 -22.72 -30.26
CA ASP A 99 -0.77 -23.52 -29.85
C ASP A 99 -0.80 -24.97 -30.35
N TYR A 100 -1.93 -25.41 -30.92
CA TYR A 100 -2.08 -26.68 -31.63
C TYR A 100 -1.71 -26.51 -33.10
N VAL A 101 -2.37 -25.60 -33.83
CA VAL A 101 -2.08 -25.29 -35.25
C VAL A 101 -0.59 -24.97 -35.46
N ILE A 102 0.02 -24.19 -34.56
CA ILE A 102 1.43 -23.76 -34.69
C ILE A 102 2.44 -24.92 -34.68
N ARG A 103 2.07 -26.12 -34.21
CA ARG A 103 2.98 -27.28 -34.15
C ARG A 103 3.15 -28.00 -35.48
N HIS A 104 2.21 -27.80 -36.41
CA HIS A 104 2.20 -28.48 -37.68
C HIS A 104 3.04 -27.67 -38.67
N ALA A 105 4.07 -28.28 -39.26
CA ALA A 105 4.93 -27.61 -40.23
C ALA A 105 4.43 -27.88 -41.66
N GLY A 106 4.51 -26.85 -42.51
CA GLY A 106 4.10 -26.89 -43.90
C GLY A 106 3.12 -25.78 -44.28
N LYS A 107 2.37 -26.00 -45.35
CA LYS A 107 1.32 -25.11 -45.84
C LYS A 107 0.06 -25.24 -44.98
N MET A 108 -0.57 -24.11 -44.66
CA MET A 108 -1.84 -24.02 -43.94
C MET A 108 -2.89 -23.38 -44.83
N ASP A 109 -3.85 -24.16 -45.32
CA ASP A 109 -5.01 -23.66 -46.06
C ASP A 109 -6.12 -23.26 -45.08
N VAL A 110 -6.50 -21.99 -45.08
CA VAL A 110 -7.47 -21.37 -44.16
C VAL A 110 -8.76 -21.06 -44.90
N TYR A 111 -9.89 -21.43 -44.30
CA TYR A 111 -11.24 -21.21 -44.82
C TYR A 111 -12.05 -20.41 -43.80
N ILE A 112 -12.66 -19.31 -44.24
CA ILE A 112 -13.49 -18.44 -43.41
C ILE A 112 -14.95 -18.62 -43.82
N TYR A 113 -15.82 -18.82 -42.84
CA TYR A 113 -17.26 -18.91 -42.99
C TYR A 113 -17.97 -17.82 -42.18
N LEU A 114 -19.15 -17.41 -42.65
CA LEU A 114 -20.18 -16.78 -41.82
C LEU A 114 -21.33 -17.78 -41.68
N GLU A 115 -21.78 -18.04 -40.46
CA GLU A 115 -22.81 -19.05 -40.18
C GLU A 115 -23.86 -18.59 -39.16
N ASN A 116 -25.04 -19.18 -39.24
CA ASN A 116 -26.09 -19.06 -38.23
C ASN A 116 -26.81 -20.41 -38.07
N LYS A 117 -27.96 -20.43 -37.39
CA LYS A 117 -28.70 -21.68 -37.09
C LYS A 117 -29.29 -22.40 -38.32
N SER A 118 -29.32 -21.74 -39.48
CA SER A 118 -29.96 -22.25 -40.70
C SER A 118 -29.09 -22.17 -41.95
N GLU A 119 -28.10 -21.29 -41.98
CA GLU A 119 -27.30 -20.96 -43.16
C GLU A 119 -25.80 -20.89 -42.82
N SER A 120 -24.94 -21.32 -43.74
CA SER A 120 -23.49 -21.21 -43.63
C SER A 120 -22.91 -20.89 -45.00
N VAL A 121 -22.10 -19.83 -45.08
CA VAL A 121 -21.53 -19.29 -46.32
C VAL A 121 -20.02 -19.18 -46.17
N GLN A 122 -19.26 -19.83 -47.05
CA GLN A 122 -17.82 -19.62 -47.15
C GLN A 122 -17.55 -18.24 -47.77
N VAL A 123 -16.93 -17.34 -47.01
CA VAL A 123 -16.73 -15.94 -47.39
C VAL A 123 -15.35 -15.65 -47.96
N ALA A 124 -14.32 -16.37 -47.51
CA ALA A 124 -12.97 -16.28 -48.07
C ALA A 124 -12.15 -17.55 -47.79
N ASN A 125 -11.07 -17.75 -48.55
CA ASN A 125 -10.00 -18.67 -48.21
C ASN A 125 -8.63 -18.06 -48.55
N PHE A 126 -7.59 -18.46 -47.83
CA PHE A 126 -6.21 -18.05 -48.05
C PHE A 126 -5.24 -19.13 -47.55
N TYR A 127 -3.93 -18.97 -47.75
CA TYR A 127 -2.95 -19.84 -47.11
C TYR A 127 -1.70 -19.11 -46.62
N PHE A 128 -1.03 -19.72 -45.65
CA PHE A 128 0.26 -19.28 -45.10
C PHE A 128 1.17 -20.50 -44.85
N TYR A 129 2.39 -20.27 -44.37
CA TYR A 129 3.35 -21.35 -44.06
C TYR A 129 3.77 -21.35 -42.59
N ILE A 130 4.07 -22.54 -42.07
CA ILE A 130 4.76 -22.74 -40.79
C ILE A 130 6.02 -23.56 -41.04
N GLU A 131 7.17 -23.10 -40.56
CA GLU A 131 8.44 -23.82 -40.65
C GLU A 131 8.84 -24.41 -39.30
N GLU A 132 9.46 -25.60 -39.31
CA GLU A 132 10.10 -26.15 -38.11
C GLU A 132 11.29 -25.27 -37.71
N ASP A 133 11.32 -24.83 -36.44
CA ASP A 133 12.55 -24.26 -35.91
C ASP A 133 13.71 -25.30 -35.96
N GLY A 134 14.92 -24.81 -36.25
CA GLY A 134 16.12 -25.64 -36.45
C GLY A 134 16.58 -26.43 -35.22
N VAL A 135 16.04 -26.12 -34.03
CA VAL A 135 16.24 -26.88 -32.80
C VAL A 135 15.16 -27.94 -32.61
N ALA A 136 13.89 -27.62 -32.87
CA ALA A 136 12.75 -28.55 -32.72
C ALA A 136 12.92 -29.83 -33.56
N ARG A 137 13.47 -29.68 -34.78
CA ARG A 137 13.79 -30.77 -35.72
C ARG A 137 14.74 -31.84 -35.17
N ARG A 138 15.41 -31.61 -34.03
CA ARG A 138 16.31 -32.57 -33.36
C ARG A 138 15.68 -33.27 -32.15
N LEU A 139 14.49 -32.85 -31.71
CA LEU A 139 13.88 -33.28 -30.44
C LEU A 139 12.52 -33.99 -30.60
N GLY A 140 11.82 -33.81 -31.72
CA GLY A 140 10.46 -34.36 -31.95
C GLY A 140 10.34 -35.86 -32.23
N LYS A 141 11.28 -36.71 -31.81
CA LYS A 141 11.28 -38.17 -32.07
C LYS A 141 11.00 -39.02 -30.83
N GLU A 142 9.93 -38.71 -30.10
CA GLU A 142 9.44 -39.56 -29.02
C GLU A 142 7.91 -39.48 -28.91
N ILE A 143 7.24 -40.60 -29.19
CA ILE A 143 5.81 -40.83 -28.91
C ILE A 143 5.75 -41.99 -27.94
N THR A 144 5.08 -41.81 -26.80
CA THR A 144 4.98 -42.81 -25.74
C THR A 144 4.00 -43.93 -26.09
N GLY A 145 4.40 -45.18 -25.84
CA GLY A 145 3.72 -46.39 -26.33
C GLY A 145 2.36 -46.73 -25.70
N ASP A 146 1.95 -45.99 -24.66
CA ASP A 146 0.83 -46.37 -23.77
C ASP A 146 -0.55 -46.35 -24.45
N ARG A 147 -0.69 -45.74 -25.64
CA ARG A 147 -1.98 -45.62 -26.36
C ARG A 147 -2.23 -46.71 -27.41
N LEU A 148 -1.25 -47.58 -27.70
CA LEU A 148 -1.41 -48.71 -28.64
C LEU A 148 -1.92 -49.99 -27.95
N ASP A 149 -1.68 -50.14 -26.65
CA ASP A 149 -1.91 -51.38 -25.89
C ASP A 149 -3.41 -51.72 -25.74
N ASP A 150 -4.27 -50.69 -25.61
CA ASP A 150 -5.72 -50.86 -25.46
C ASP A 150 -6.45 -51.21 -26.76
N ILE A 151 -5.94 -50.77 -27.92
CA ILE A 151 -6.55 -51.06 -29.23
C ILE A 151 -6.29 -52.53 -29.62
N VAL A 152 -5.07 -53.02 -29.40
CA VAL A 152 -4.70 -54.42 -29.70
C VAL A 152 -5.46 -55.41 -28.81
N LYS A 153 -5.71 -55.07 -27.53
CA LYS A 153 -6.49 -55.91 -26.60
C LYS A 153 -7.92 -56.16 -27.08
N ASN A 154 -8.59 -55.15 -27.66
CA ASN A 154 -9.97 -55.29 -28.13
C ASN A 154 -10.06 -56.11 -29.43
N VAL A 155 -9.11 -55.96 -30.37
CA VAL A 155 -9.14 -56.69 -31.65
C VAL A 155 -8.90 -58.20 -31.48
N MET A 156 -8.18 -58.62 -30.43
CA MET A 156 -7.86 -60.04 -30.18
C MET A 156 -8.84 -60.78 -29.23
N SER A 157 -9.98 -60.18 -28.86
CA SER A 157 -10.96 -60.81 -27.96
C SER A 157 -11.83 -61.87 -28.67
N GLY A 158 -11.25 -63.02 -29.02
CA GLY A 158 -11.95 -64.10 -29.71
C GLY A 158 -11.31 -65.48 -29.55
N GLN A 159 -11.57 -66.16 -28.42
CA GLN A 159 -11.39 -67.61 -28.15
C GLN A 159 -10.02 -68.29 -28.40
N LEU A 160 -9.03 -67.64 -29.04
CA LEU A 160 -7.70 -68.22 -29.28
C LEU A 160 -6.68 -67.97 -28.15
N MET A 161 -6.79 -66.85 -27.43
CA MET A 161 -5.81 -66.47 -26.40
C MET A 161 -5.70 -67.50 -25.25
N GLU A 162 -6.80 -68.14 -24.85
CA GLU A 162 -6.81 -69.13 -23.74
C GLU A 162 -5.97 -70.38 -24.03
N LEU A 163 -5.64 -70.68 -25.28
CA LEU A 163 -4.91 -71.90 -25.69
C LEU A 163 -3.38 -71.72 -25.79
N LEU A 164 -2.85 -70.51 -25.60
CA LEU A 164 -1.43 -70.21 -25.72
C LEU A 164 -0.76 -70.05 -24.35
N SER A 165 0.39 -70.70 -24.16
CA SER A 165 1.20 -70.59 -22.94
C SER A 165 1.82 -69.20 -22.77
N GLU A 166 2.09 -68.82 -21.53
CA GLU A 166 2.56 -67.49 -21.13
C GLU A 166 3.83 -67.06 -21.90
N ASP A 167 4.85 -67.91 -21.93
CA ASP A 167 6.08 -67.71 -22.74
C ASP A 167 5.81 -67.43 -24.23
N TYR A 168 4.80 -68.10 -24.81
CA TYR A 168 4.47 -67.95 -26.23
C TYR A 168 3.70 -66.66 -26.49
N ARG A 169 2.93 -66.16 -25.50
CA ARG A 169 2.29 -64.84 -25.56
C ARG A 169 3.33 -63.72 -25.47
N GLU A 170 4.31 -63.82 -24.57
CA GLU A 170 5.40 -62.85 -24.48
C GLU A 170 6.27 -62.83 -25.74
N GLN A 171 6.60 -64.00 -26.30
CA GLN A 171 7.35 -64.08 -27.54
C GLN A 171 6.56 -63.50 -28.72
N LEU A 172 5.27 -63.84 -28.85
CA LEU A 172 4.41 -63.31 -29.92
C LEU A 172 4.19 -61.79 -29.80
N ASP A 173 3.97 -61.27 -28.59
CA ASP A 173 3.86 -59.84 -28.32
C ASP A 173 5.15 -59.10 -28.72
N LYS A 174 6.30 -59.64 -28.34
CA LYS A 174 7.61 -59.09 -28.70
C LYS A 174 7.89 -59.13 -30.20
N GLU A 175 7.57 -60.25 -30.87
CA GLU A 175 7.74 -60.39 -32.32
C GLU A 175 6.79 -59.48 -33.11
N ILE A 176 5.54 -59.31 -32.67
CA ILE A 176 4.59 -58.36 -33.27
C ILE A 176 5.04 -56.91 -33.04
N LYS A 177 5.46 -56.53 -31.83
CA LYS A 177 5.99 -55.20 -31.53
C LYS A 177 7.25 -54.88 -32.34
N GLN A 178 8.16 -55.85 -32.49
CA GLN A 178 9.34 -55.72 -33.33
C GLN A 178 8.96 -55.57 -34.82
N PHE A 179 8.06 -56.41 -35.33
CA PHE A 179 7.58 -56.34 -36.71
C PHE A 179 6.90 -54.99 -37.01
N LEU A 180 6.05 -54.48 -36.12
CA LEU A 180 5.39 -53.17 -36.27
C LEU A 180 6.39 -52.01 -36.16
N SER A 181 7.41 -52.11 -35.30
CA SER A 181 8.52 -51.15 -35.24
C SER A 181 9.30 -51.10 -36.55
N ASP A 182 9.63 -52.26 -37.11
CA ASP A 182 10.47 -52.38 -38.31
C ASP A 182 9.70 -52.05 -39.61
N ASN A 183 8.38 -52.24 -39.63
CA ASN A 183 7.51 -52.03 -40.80
C ASN A 183 6.55 -50.81 -40.65
N ASN A 184 6.78 -49.93 -39.68
CA ASN A 184 5.96 -48.75 -39.37
C ASN A 184 5.56 -47.92 -40.62
N LYS A 185 6.46 -47.79 -41.60
CA LYS A 185 6.23 -47.03 -42.84
C LYS A 185 5.13 -47.59 -43.76
N ASP A 186 4.80 -48.86 -43.63
CA ASP A 186 3.84 -49.55 -44.50
C ASP A 186 2.44 -49.68 -43.88
N PHE A 187 2.28 -49.39 -42.58
CA PHE A 187 1.01 -49.39 -41.86
C PHE A 187 0.38 -47.99 -41.77
N ASN A 188 0.06 -47.43 -42.94
CA ASN A 188 -0.63 -46.14 -43.06
C ASN A 188 -2.16 -46.35 -43.07
N LEU A 189 -2.77 -46.58 -41.91
CA LEU A 189 -4.23 -46.46 -41.76
C LEU A 189 -4.59 -44.98 -41.85
N LYS A 190 -5.17 -44.55 -42.96
CA LYS A 190 -5.66 -43.19 -43.11
C LYS A 190 -7.00 -43.04 -42.44
N PHE A 191 -7.37 -41.80 -42.09
CA PHE A 191 -8.72 -41.54 -41.60
C PHE A 191 -9.77 -41.97 -42.63
N GLU A 192 -9.49 -41.78 -43.93
CA GLU A 192 -10.33 -42.27 -45.03
C GLU A 192 -10.66 -43.77 -44.94
N ASP A 193 -9.72 -44.61 -44.50
CA ASP A 193 -9.84 -46.08 -44.49
C ASP A 193 -10.76 -46.62 -43.38
N LEU A 194 -11.06 -45.81 -42.36
CA LEU A 194 -12.00 -46.16 -41.29
C LEU A 194 -13.46 -46.17 -41.78
N THR A 195 -14.29 -47.06 -41.28
CA THR A 195 -15.74 -47.01 -41.53
C THR A 195 -16.39 -45.79 -40.85
N ARG A 196 -17.63 -45.44 -41.21
CA ARG A 196 -18.35 -44.34 -40.55
C ARG A 196 -18.53 -44.55 -39.05
N GLU A 197 -18.80 -45.77 -38.64
CA GLU A 197 -19.05 -46.12 -37.23
C GLU A 197 -17.76 -45.99 -36.41
N GLU A 198 -16.62 -46.46 -36.95
CA GLU A 198 -15.30 -46.27 -36.33
C GLU A 198 -14.87 -44.80 -36.31
N LYS A 199 -15.19 -44.02 -37.35
CA LYS A 199 -14.96 -42.56 -37.36
C LYS A 199 -15.77 -41.85 -36.27
N ASP A 200 -17.06 -42.14 -36.17
CA ASP A 200 -17.95 -41.53 -35.18
C ASP A 200 -17.54 -41.91 -33.75
N GLU A 201 -17.13 -43.16 -33.52
CA GLU A 201 -16.61 -43.63 -32.22
C GLU A 201 -15.28 -42.95 -31.87
N LEU A 202 -14.32 -42.89 -32.81
CA LEU A 202 -13.04 -42.19 -32.63
C LEU A 202 -13.25 -40.69 -32.37
N THR A 203 -14.12 -40.01 -33.12
CA THR A 203 -14.46 -38.60 -32.90
C THR A 203 -15.10 -38.38 -31.54
N LYS A 204 -15.99 -39.29 -31.10
CA LYS A 204 -16.64 -39.20 -29.78
C LYS A 204 -15.65 -39.39 -28.63
N ASP A 205 -14.70 -40.31 -28.77
CA ASP A 205 -13.65 -40.55 -27.78
C ASP A 205 -12.63 -39.40 -27.71
N LEU A 206 -12.24 -38.85 -28.87
CA LEU A 206 -11.42 -37.64 -28.95
C LEU A 206 -12.12 -36.42 -28.33
N THR A 207 -13.43 -36.26 -28.59
CA THR A 207 -14.24 -35.17 -28.03
C THR A 207 -14.38 -35.30 -26.51
N ASN A 208 -14.66 -36.51 -26.01
CA ASN A 208 -14.78 -36.77 -24.58
C ASN A 208 -13.44 -36.59 -23.84
N LYS A 209 -12.31 -36.99 -24.43
CA LYS A 209 -10.97 -36.68 -23.88
C LYS A 209 -10.65 -35.19 -23.94
N GLY A 210 -10.93 -34.52 -25.04
CA GLY A 210 -10.76 -33.06 -25.16
C GLY A 210 -11.57 -32.28 -24.12
N LEU A 211 -12.79 -32.72 -23.81
CA LEU A 211 -13.62 -32.15 -22.75
C LEU A 211 -13.16 -32.52 -21.33
N ALA A 212 -12.56 -33.69 -21.13
CA ALA A 212 -11.99 -34.09 -19.84
C ALA A 212 -10.66 -33.38 -19.52
N ASP A 213 -9.87 -33.07 -20.56
CA ASP A 213 -8.62 -32.30 -20.45
C ASP A 213 -8.86 -30.77 -20.49
N PHE A 214 -10.06 -30.30 -20.87
CA PHE A 214 -10.42 -28.88 -20.84
C PHE A 214 -10.56 -28.38 -19.39
N ARG A 215 -9.43 -27.93 -18.83
CA ARG A 215 -9.39 -27.25 -17.53
C ARG A 215 -9.59 -25.76 -17.74
N ILE A 216 -10.59 -25.21 -17.07
CA ILE A 216 -10.68 -23.77 -16.83
C ILE A 216 -9.59 -23.46 -15.80
N GLU A 217 -8.44 -22.96 -16.27
CA GLU A 217 -7.31 -22.59 -15.42
C GLU A 217 -7.68 -21.49 -14.43
N ASP A 218 -7.01 -21.48 -13.26
CA ASP A 218 -7.24 -20.48 -12.23
C ASP A 218 -7.06 -19.06 -12.78
N ASN A 219 -8.04 -18.18 -12.54
CA ASN A 219 -8.09 -16.78 -13.02
C ASN A 219 -8.25 -16.62 -14.56
N SER A 220 -8.66 -17.65 -15.31
CA SER A 220 -8.87 -17.56 -16.77
C SER A 220 -10.22 -16.93 -17.20
N ILE A 221 -11.15 -16.75 -16.26
CA ILE A 221 -12.47 -16.13 -16.49
C ILE A 221 -12.46 -14.69 -15.96
N PHE A 222 -12.41 -13.74 -16.87
CA PHE A 222 -12.48 -12.30 -16.60
C PHE A 222 -13.91 -11.76 -16.80
N ASN A 223 -14.16 -10.52 -16.34
CA ASN A 223 -15.51 -9.93 -16.37
C ASN A 223 -16.10 -9.85 -17.78
N GLU A 224 -15.27 -9.53 -18.78
CA GLU A 224 -15.64 -9.45 -20.19
C GLU A 224 -16.07 -10.81 -20.80
N LYS A 225 -15.75 -11.94 -20.14
CA LYS A 225 -16.24 -13.28 -20.51
C LYS A 225 -17.57 -13.65 -19.83
N LEU A 226 -18.13 -12.75 -19.01
CA LEU A 226 -19.38 -12.94 -18.29
C LEU A 226 -20.42 -11.95 -18.82
N VAL A 227 -21.57 -12.45 -19.28
CA VAL A 227 -22.72 -11.59 -19.60
C VAL A 227 -23.34 -11.10 -18.28
N ASP A 228 -23.74 -9.83 -18.22
CA ASP A 228 -24.40 -9.25 -17.05
C ASP A 228 -25.58 -10.10 -16.57
N GLY A 229 -25.62 -10.39 -15.27
CA GLY A 229 -26.63 -11.27 -14.66
C GLY A 229 -26.38 -12.77 -14.84
N THR A 230 -25.26 -13.21 -15.45
CA THR A 230 -24.89 -14.65 -15.51
C THR A 230 -24.61 -15.19 -14.12
N ILE A 231 -23.77 -14.48 -13.35
CA ILE A 231 -23.46 -14.78 -11.95
C ILE A 231 -24.45 -14.04 -11.07
N GLN A 232 -25.32 -14.79 -10.39
CA GLN A 232 -26.31 -14.28 -9.44
C GLN A 232 -26.07 -14.96 -8.09
N PRO A 233 -26.37 -14.32 -6.94
CA PRO A 233 -26.10 -14.88 -5.62
C PRO A 233 -26.61 -16.31 -5.44
N GLU A 234 -27.80 -16.62 -5.95
CA GLU A 234 -28.47 -17.92 -5.89
C GLU A 234 -27.77 -19.03 -6.70
N LYS A 235 -26.84 -18.67 -7.59
CA LYS A 235 -25.99 -19.60 -8.35
C LYS A 235 -24.62 -19.82 -7.68
N THR A 236 -24.33 -19.18 -6.55
CA THR A 236 -23.05 -19.34 -5.83
C THR A 236 -23.22 -20.12 -4.52
N THR A 237 -22.15 -20.77 -4.09
CA THR A 237 -22.13 -21.57 -2.85
C THR A 237 -21.67 -20.79 -1.62
N PHE A 238 -21.11 -19.58 -1.80
CA PHE A 238 -20.40 -18.81 -0.77
C PHE A 238 -21.21 -17.65 -0.18
N PHE A 239 -22.41 -17.36 -0.70
CA PHE A 239 -23.35 -16.43 -0.06
C PHE A 239 -24.42 -17.17 0.78
N ASP A 240 -24.75 -16.60 1.93
CA ASP A 240 -26.01 -16.80 2.63
C ASP A 240 -27.01 -15.76 2.11
N ILE A 241 -28.11 -16.24 1.52
CA ILE A 241 -29.19 -15.41 0.99
C ILE A 241 -30.35 -15.44 1.99
N LYS A 242 -30.46 -14.43 2.85
CA LYS A 242 -31.64 -14.26 3.70
C LYS A 242 -32.59 -13.27 3.04
N ARG A 243 -33.75 -13.75 2.56
CA ARG A 243 -34.85 -12.88 2.13
C ARG A 243 -35.39 -12.10 3.34
N SER A 244 -35.67 -10.82 3.15
CA SER A 244 -36.30 -9.98 4.18
C SER A 244 -37.63 -10.60 4.61
N SER A 245 -37.89 -10.62 5.91
CA SER A 245 -39.15 -11.09 6.50
C SER A 245 -40.27 -10.06 6.33
N ASN A 246 -39.92 -8.85 5.89
CA ASN A 246 -40.86 -7.76 5.59
C ASN A 246 -41.50 -8.00 4.21
N LEU A 247 -42.81 -8.22 4.21
CA LEU A 247 -43.65 -8.45 3.03
C LEU A 247 -43.84 -7.19 2.18
N LEU A 248 -43.44 -6.02 2.68
CA LEU A 248 -43.58 -4.73 2.01
C LEU A 248 -42.37 -4.45 1.09
N ASP A 249 -42.54 -4.63 -0.21
CA ASP A 249 -41.60 -4.15 -1.23
C ASP A 249 -41.88 -2.67 -1.54
N ILE A 250 -41.10 -1.77 -0.93
CA ILE A 250 -41.25 -0.32 -1.08
C ILE A 250 -41.05 0.17 -2.52
N ASN A 251 -40.33 -0.59 -3.35
CA ASN A 251 -40.05 -0.22 -4.75
C ASN A 251 -41.19 -0.60 -5.71
N LYS A 252 -42.17 -1.40 -5.24
CA LYS A 252 -43.36 -1.80 -6.01
C LYS A 252 -44.66 -1.20 -5.47
N VAL A 253 -44.56 -0.27 -4.53
CA VAL A 253 -45.72 0.48 -4.02
C VAL A 253 -46.23 1.46 -5.09
N THR A 254 -47.54 1.47 -5.32
CA THR A 254 -48.20 2.46 -6.16
C THR A 254 -48.69 3.63 -5.29
N TYR A 255 -48.12 4.82 -5.49
CA TYR A 255 -48.47 6.05 -4.76
C TYR A 255 -49.72 6.73 -5.34
N ASN A 256 -50.35 7.59 -4.52
CA ASN A 256 -51.54 8.38 -4.85
C ASN A 256 -52.77 7.54 -5.25
N LYS A 257 -52.84 6.29 -4.78
CA LYS A 257 -53.89 5.33 -5.12
C LYS A 257 -54.47 4.69 -3.85
N ASN A 258 -55.74 4.34 -3.95
CA ASN A 258 -56.49 3.53 -3.01
C ASN A 258 -57.20 2.40 -3.76
N ILE A 259 -57.68 1.39 -3.04
CA ILE A 259 -58.64 0.41 -3.57
C ILE A 259 -59.96 0.67 -2.86
N ASP A 260 -61.05 0.83 -3.60
CA ASP A 260 -62.38 1.09 -3.04
C ASP A 260 -63.06 -0.18 -2.48
N SER A 261 -64.30 -0.06 -1.99
CA SER A 261 -65.06 -1.19 -1.44
C SER A 261 -65.54 -2.20 -2.48
N SER A 262 -65.43 -1.88 -3.77
CA SER A 262 -65.78 -2.73 -4.91
C SER A 262 -64.54 -3.34 -5.60
N GLY A 263 -63.33 -3.01 -5.15
CA GLY A 263 -62.08 -3.51 -5.68
C GLY A 263 -61.44 -2.64 -6.76
N ASN A 264 -62.05 -1.50 -7.13
CA ASN A 264 -61.50 -0.61 -8.14
C ASN A 264 -60.31 0.17 -7.57
N ILE A 265 -59.28 0.39 -8.39
CA ILE A 265 -58.19 1.30 -8.05
C ILE A 265 -58.65 2.73 -8.35
N VAL A 266 -58.67 3.58 -7.32
CA VAL A 266 -59.11 4.98 -7.39
C VAL A 266 -57.99 5.92 -6.94
N ASP A 267 -58.04 7.18 -7.38
CA ASP A 267 -57.09 8.20 -6.95
C ASP A 267 -57.33 8.64 -5.50
N ASP A 268 -56.28 8.66 -4.69
CA ASP A 268 -56.25 9.19 -3.32
C ASP A 268 -54.82 9.65 -3.01
N SER A 269 -54.58 10.97 -3.06
CA SER A 269 -53.25 11.58 -2.89
C SER A 269 -52.62 11.32 -1.51
N ASN A 270 -53.41 10.85 -0.54
CA ASN A 270 -52.94 10.58 0.81
C ASN A 270 -52.61 9.10 1.03
N ARG A 271 -52.76 8.25 0.01
CA ARG A 271 -52.58 6.79 0.13
C ARG A 271 -51.64 6.19 -0.88
N TRP A 272 -51.16 5.02 -0.50
CA TRP A 272 -50.44 4.11 -1.36
C TRP A 272 -50.97 2.68 -1.21
N ILE A 273 -50.71 1.86 -2.23
CA ILE A 273 -51.05 0.43 -2.26
C ILE A 273 -49.83 -0.42 -2.59
N SER A 274 -49.63 -1.54 -1.87
CA SER A 274 -48.54 -2.48 -2.15
C SER A 274 -48.77 -3.25 -3.46
N ASP A 275 -47.77 -4.00 -3.92
CA ASP A 275 -47.97 -5.10 -4.86
C ASP A 275 -48.81 -6.24 -4.21
N PHE A 276 -49.17 -7.26 -4.98
CA PHE A 276 -49.85 -8.45 -4.50
C PHE A 276 -48.92 -9.31 -3.63
N ILE A 277 -49.32 -9.51 -2.38
CA ILE A 277 -48.61 -10.33 -1.39
C ILE A 277 -49.36 -11.67 -1.25
N PRO A 278 -48.73 -12.83 -1.53
CA PRO A 278 -49.38 -14.14 -1.40
C PRO A 278 -49.80 -14.43 0.04
N MET A 279 -51.07 -14.77 0.24
CA MET A 279 -51.64 -15.10 1.55
C MET A 279 -52.78 -16.11 1.42
N THR A 280 -52.85 -17.09 2.33
CA THR A 280 -53.97 -18.03 2.44
C THR A 280 -54.83 -17.77 3.69
N SER A 281 -56.04 -18.33 3.72
CA SER A 281 -57.01 -18.13 4.82
C SER A 281 -56.55 -18.68 6.19
N ASN A 282 -55.58 -19.59 6.21
CA ASN A 282 -55.02 -20.17 7.43
C ASN A 282 -53.79 -19.41 7.97
N GLU A 283 -53.29 -18.41 7.26
CA GLU A 283 -52.15 -17.60 7.70
C GLU A 283 -52.58 -16.42 8.59
N SER A 284 -51.62 -15.89 9.35
CA SER A 284 -51.75 -14.64 10.09
C SER A 284 -50.68 -13.66 9.60
N ILE A 285 -50.98 -12.36 9.64
CA ILE A 285 -49.99 -11.31 9.37
C ILE A 285 -49.88 -10.39 10.58
N SER A 286 -48.65 -10.24 11.06
CA SER A 286 -48.27 -9.26 12.06
C SER A 286 -47.75 -7.99 11.41
N PHE A 287 -48.01 -6.84 12.02
CA PHE A 287 -47.68 -5.54 11.43
C PHE A 287 -47.38 -4.45 12.47
N THR A 288 -46.56 -3.45 12.09
CA THR A 288 -46.26 -2.28 12.93
C THR A 288 -47.54 -1.60 13.40
N LYS A 289 -47.63 -1.22 14.69
CA LYS A 289 -48.81 -0.58 15.28
C LYS A 289 -49.28 0.62 14.45
N GLY A 290 -50.50 0.52 13.92
CA GLY A 290 -51.12 1.54 13.07
C GLY A 290 -52.50 1.10 12.60
N SER A 291 -53.16 1.94 11.79
CA SER A 291 -54.42 1.59 11.13
C SER A 291 -54.21 1.52 9.61
N PHE A 292 -54.53 0.37 9.03
CA PHE A 292 -54.34 0.06 7.62
C PHE A 292 -55.62 -0.54 7.05
N ALA A 293 -55.66 -0.77 5.74
CA ALA A 293 -56.65 -1.65 5.14
C ALA A 293 -55.95 -2.71 4.27
N LEU A 294 -56.57 -3.89 4.16
CA LEU A 294 -56.16 -4.92 3.20
C LEU A 294 -57.27 -5.08 2.17
N ALA A 295 -56.92 -5.07 0.89
CA ALA A 295 -57.75 -5.64 -0.16
C ALA A 295 -57.39 -7.13 -0.31
N LEU A 296 -58.39 -8.00 -0.28
CA LEU A 296 -58.24 -9.46 -0.35
C LEU A 296 -58.66 -9.95 -1.74
N TYR A 297 -57.90 -10.89 -2.28
CA TYR A 297 -58.04 -11.40 -3.65
C TYR A 297 -57.93 -12.92 -3.72
N ASP A 298 -58.60 -13.54 -4.69
CA ASP A 298 -58.47 -14.98 -4.95
C ASP A 298 -57.15 -15.31 -5.70
N GLU A 299 -56.89 -16.60 -5.94
CA GLU A 299 -55.71 -17.07 -6.67
C GLU A 299 -55.60 -16.51 -8.11
N ASN A 300 -56.72 -16.13 -8.72
CA ASN A 300 -56.79 -15.50 -10.04
C ASN A 300 -56.69 -13.97 -9.98
N LYS A 301 -56.45 -13.40 -8.78
CA LYS A 301 -56.42 -11.97 -8.48
C LYS A 301 -57.76 -11.23 -8.68
N ASN A 302 -58.89 -11.93 -8.64
CA ASN A 302 -60.21 -11.30 -8.54
C ASN A 302 -60.40 -10.75 -7.12
N PHE A 303 -60.99 -9.56 -7.00
CA PHE A 303 -61.26 -8.94 -5.69
C PHE A 303 -62.35 -9.69 -4.93
N ILE A 304 -62.07 -10.02 -3.66
CA ILE A 304 -63.02 -10.67 -2.75
C ILE A 304 -63.68 -9.62 -1.85
N SER A 305 -62.86 -8.84 -1.12
CA SER A 305 -63.34 -7.86 -0.14
C SER A 305 -62.22 -6.92 0.31
N ARG A 306 -62.60 -5.86 1.04
CA ARG A 306 -61.67 -4.92 1.69
C ARG A 306 -61.97 -4.86 3.19
N VAL A 307 -60.93 -5.01 4.01
CA VAL A 307 -61.02 -5.03 5.47
C VAL A 307 -60.14 -3.94 6.08
N GLY A 308 -60.61 -3.27 7.14
CA GLY A 308 -59.79 -2.39 7.97
C GLY A 308 -59.09 -3.18 9.07
N ILE A 309 -57.80 -2.94 9.30
CA ILE A 309 -57.00 -3.59 10.34
C ILE A 309 -56.34 -2.53 11.24
N SER A 310 -56.46 -2.71 12.56
CA SER A 310 -55.90 -1.80 13.58
C SER A 310 -55.24 -2.52 14.75
N THR A 311 -55.39 -3.84 14.81
CA THR A 311 -54.82 -4.72 15.85
C THR A 311 -54.04 -5.83 15.17
N SER A 312 -52.80 -6.05 15.60
CA SER A 312 -51.90 -7.09 15.08
C SER A 312 -51.87 -8.28 16.05
N PRO A 313 -51.85 -9.54 15.57
CA PRO A 313 -51.93 -9.96 14.16
C PRO A 313 -53.36 -9.90 13.59
N TYR A 314 -53.47 -9.87 12.26
CA TYR A 314 -54.71 -10.11 11.52
C TYR A 314 -54.73 -11.54 10.94
N SER A 315 -55.90 -12.20 10.96
CA SER A 315 -56.09 -13.56 10.42
C SER A 315 -57.42 -13.69 9.67
N PRO A 316 -57.44 -13.94 8.35
CA PRO A 316 -58.62 -13.98 7.49
C PRO A 316 -59.32 -15.34 7.45
N ARG A 317 -59.44 -16.04 8.59
CA ARG A 317 -59.99 -17.42 8.66
C ARG A 317 -61.41 -17.58 8.12
N SER A 318 -62.16 -16.49 7.99
CA SER A 318 -63.52 -16.45 7.42
C SER A 318 -63.56 -16.19 5.91
N VAL A 319 -62.42 -16.13 5.20
CA VAL A 319 -62.32 -15.72 3.79
C VAL A 319 -61.82 -16.86 2.89
N SER A 320 -62.75 -17.57 2.25
CA SER A 320 -62.51 -18.36 1.03
C SER A 320 -61.35 -19.36 1.07
N ASN A 321 -60.65 -19.65 -0.04
CA ASN A 321 -60.49 -18.98 -1.36
C ASN A 321 -59.66 -17.68 -1.42
N LEU A 322 -59.04 -17.26 -0.32
CA LEU A 322 -57.99 -16.23 -0.32
C LEU A 322 -56.68 -16.75 -0.94
N GLY A 323 -56.12 -16.02 -1.92
CA GLY A 323 -54.79 -16.30 -2.51
C GLY A 323 -53.79 -15.13 -2.39
N PHE A 324 -54.26 -13.88 -2.42
CA PHE A 324 -53.41 -12.69 -2.28
C PHE A 324 -54.07 -11.59 -1.44
N ILE A 325 -53.25 -10.70 -0.89
CA ILE A 325 -53.68 -9.41 -0.35
C ILE A 325 -52.91 -8.25 -0.98
N ARG A 326 -53.43 -7.04 -0.83
CA ARG A 326 -52.69 -5.78 -1.02
C ARG A 326 -52.89 -4.88 0.19
N ILE A 327 -51.80 -4.33 0.72
CA ILE A 327 -51.80 -3.38 1.83
C ILE A 327 -52.16 -1.99 1.30
N ILE A 328 -53.01 -1.28 2.02
CA ILE A 328 -53.46 0.09 1.73
C ILE A 328 -53.19 0.95 2.97
N SER A 329 -52.50 2.07 2.81
CA SER A 329 -52.07 2.90 3.94
C SER A 329 -51.83 4.35 3.54
N SER A 330 -51.84 5.24 4.54
CA SER A 330 -51.35 6.63 4.47
C SER A 330 -50.13 6.87 5.37
N SER A 331 -49.60 5.81 6.00
CA SER A 331 -48.44 5.88 6.90
C SER A 331 -47.13 5.93 6.11
N ASP A 332 -46.10 6.57 6.68
CA ASP A 332 -44.75 6.57 6.13
C ASP A 332 -44.20 5.14 6.00
N LEU A 333 -43.77 4.78 4.78
CA LEU A 333 -43.20 3.48 4.43
C LEU A 333 -41.89 3.18 5.18
N SER A 334 -41.15 4.21 5.61
CA SER A 334 -39.79 4.09 6.12
C SER A 334 -39.66 3.16 7.32
N ASN A 335 -40.69 3.04 8.17
CA ASN A 335 -40.67 2.30 9.44
C ASN A 335 -41.74 1.19 9.54
N LEU A 336 -42.33 0.77 8.42
CA LEU A 336 -43.37 -0.26 8.41
C LEU A 336 -42.80 -1.67 8.22
N MET A 337 -43.23 -2.56 9.11
CA MET A 337 -42.98 -3.99 9.06
C MET A 337 -44.31 -4.71 8.88
N PHE A 338 -44.38 -5.64 7.93
CA PHE A 338 -45.46 -6.61 7.78
C PHE A 338 -44.81 -7.99 7.63
N ASN A 339 -45.12 -8.97 8.48
CA ASN A 339 -44.58 -10.32 8.38
C ASN A 339 -45.67 -11.38 8.54
N LYS A 340 -45.45 -12.57 7.96
CA LYS A 340 -46.29 -13.73 8.25
C LYS A 340 -46.04 -14.23 9.68
N GLY A 341 -47.08 -14.75 10.32
CA GLY A 341 -47.06 -15.27 11.69
C GLY A 341 -47.81 -14.39 12.70
N GLU A 342 -47.95 -14.91 13.92
CA GLU A 342 -48.72 -14.30 15.01
C GLU A 342 -47.94 -13.27 15.84
N SER A 343 -46.61 -13.19 15.63
CA SER A 343 -45.71 -12.25 16.29
C SER A 343 -45.09 -11.26 15.30
N LEU A 344 -45.06 -9.98 15.68
CA LEU A 344 -44.32 -8.95 14.94
C LEU A 344 -42.82 -9.15 15.13
N LEU A 345 -42.10 -9.31 14.02
CA LEU A 345 -40.64 -9.41 14.03
C LEU A 345 -39.99 -8.01 14.17
N PRO A 346 -38.72 -7.92 14.58
CA PRO A 346 -37.96 -6.66 14.51
C PRO A 346 -38.02 -6.07 13.09
N TYR A 347 -38.02 -4.74 13.00
CA TYR A 347 -38.05 -4.05 11.70
C TYR A 347 -36.87 -4.49 10.82
N GLU A 348 -37.18 -5.04 9.66
CA GLU A 348 -36.26 -5.28 8.55
C GLU A 348 -36.68 -4.35 7.40
N LYS A 349 -35.73 -3.70 6.72
CA LYS A 349 -36.04 -2.79 5.60
C LYS A 349 -36.75 -3.58 4.48
N GLY A 350 -37.78 -2.97 3.91
CA GLY A 350 -38.46 -3.50 2.73
C GLY A 350 -37.57 -3.43 1.50
N TYR A 351 -37.61 -4.49 0.67
CA TYR A 351 -36.75 -4.77 -0.49
C TYR A 351 -35.27 -5.11 -0.18
N GLY A 352 -34.78 -6.16 -0.83
CA GLY A 352 -33.39 -6.63 -0.81
C GLY A 352 -33.25 -8.06 -0.30
N GLU A 353 -32.53 -8.89 -1.06
CA GLU A 353 -31.92 -10.09 -0.50
C GLU A 353 -30.74 -9.67 0.39
N ILE A 354 -30.71 -10.11 1.64
CA ILE A 354 -29.53 -9.96 2.50
C ILE A 354 -28.54 -11.02 2.03
N VAL A 355 -27.77 -10.67 1.00
CA VAL A 355 -26.63 -11.43 0.49
C VAL A 355 -25.44 -11.14 1.43
N LYS A 356 -25.09 -12.11 2.26
CA LYS A 356 -23.89 -12.05 3.11
C LYS A 356 -22.93 -13.15 2.70
N LEU A 357 -21.62 -12.91 2.76
CA LEU A 357 -20.66 -14.00 2.67
C LEU A 357 -20.91 -14.99 3.82
N LYS A 358 -20.79 -16.28 3.54
CA LYS A 358 -20.89 -17.32 4.57
C LYS A 358 -19.81 -17.11 5.61
N LYS A 359 -20.16 -17.30 6.89
CA LYS A 359 -19.24 -17.00 8.00
C LYS A 359 -17.88 -17.73 7.88
N SER A 360 -17.88 -18.94 7.31
CA SER A 360 -16.68 -19.74 7.04
C SER A 360 -15.65 -19.09 6.09
N TYR A 361 -16.03 -18.08 5.31
CA TYR A 361 -15.14 -17.37 4.37
C TYR A 361 -14.52 -16.09 4.95
N TYR A 362 -14.95 -15.63 6.14
CA TYR A 362 -14.34 -14.46 6.79
C TYR A 362 -13.02 -14.81 7.48
N ASP A 363 -12.88 -16.06 7.96
CA ASP A 363 -11.73 -16.51 8.75
C ASP A 363 -10.60 -17.15 7.90
N THR A 364 -10.77 -17.24 6.57
CA THR A 364 -9.87 -17.99 5.67
C THR A 364 -9.25 -17.16 4.53
N PHE A 365 -9.32 -15.83 4.59
CA PHE A 365 -8.53 -14.97 3.69
C PHE A 365 -7.07 -14.89 4.16
N ASP A 366 -6.34 -16.00 4.01
CA ASP A 366 -4.88 -15.96 3.92
C ASP A 366 -4.52 -15.28 2.59
N PHE A 367 -4.35 -13.96 2.65
CA PHE A 367 -3.70 -13.24 1.57
C PHE A 367 -2.27 -13.75 1.46
N LYS A 368 -1.87 -14.21 0.26
CA LYS A 368 -0.44 -14.47 -0.01
C LYS A 368 0.37 -13.22 0.33
N ASP A 369 1.57 -13.40 0.87
CA ASP A 369 2.46 -12.29 1.23
C ASP A 369 2.59 -11.29 0.08
N GLY A 370 2.47 -9.99 0.40
CA GLY A 370 2.55 -8.89 -0.56
C GLY A 370 1.28 -8.63 -1.40
N VAL A 371 0.20 -9.42 -1.27
CA VAL A 371 -1.05 -9.17 -2.03
C VAL A 371 -1.71 -7.84 -1.62
N VAL A 372 -1.63 -7.47 -0.34
CA VAL A 372 -2.11 -6.18 0.17
C VAL A 372 -0.95 -5.18 0.12
N THR A 373 -1.01 -4.22 -0.80
CA THR A 373 -0.01 -3.16 -1.00
C THR A 373 -0.57 -1.79 -0.60
N THR A 374 0.29 -0.81 -0.36
CA THR A 374 -0.10 0.56 0.05
C THR A 374 -1.19 1.14 -0.86
N ASN A 375 -1.03 1.03 -2.18
CA ASN A 375 -1.98 1.59 -3.16
C ASN A 375 -3.38 0.92 -3.12
N LYS A 376 -3.54 -0.23 -2.44
CA LYS A 376 -4.82 -0.92 -2.25
C LYS A 376 -5.52 -0.53 -0.94
N ILE A 377 -4.81 0.17 -0.03
CA ILE A 377 -5.35 0.72 1.20
C ILE A 377 -5.41 2.24 1.06
N LYS A 378 -6.60 2.85 1.11
CA LYS A 378 -6.70 4.31 1.15
C LYS A 378 -6.12 4.84 2.47
N ASP A 379 -5.62 6.06 2.44
CA ASP A 379 -5.26 6.81 3.65
C ASP A 379 -6.41 6.76 4.67
N ASP A 380 -6.06 6.63 5.95
CA ASP A 380 -6.98 6.45 7.09
C ASP A 380 -7.97 5.27 7.02
N ALA A 381 -7.85 4.36 6.04
CA ALA A 381 -8.76 3.23 5.91
C ALA A 381 -8.64 2.21 7.06
N VAL A 382 -7.51 2.15 7.78
CA VAL A 382 -7.29 1.30 8.95
C VAL A 382 -7.36 2.15 10.22
N THR A 383 -8.56 2.28 10.80
CA THR A 383 -8.82 3.02 12.04
C THR A 383 -8.68 2.13 13.28
N THR A 384 -8.59 2.73 14.47
CA THR A 384 -8.46 2.01 15.75
C THR A 384 -9.55 0.96 15.96
N ASP A 385 -10.81 1.25 15.64
CA ASP A 385 -11.93 0.31 15.78
C ASP A 385 -11.81 -0.94 14.90
N LYS A 386 -10.95 -0.91 13.87
CA LYS A 386 -10.65 -2.05 12.99
C LYS A 386 -9.47 -2.88 13.49
N ILE A 387 -8.77 -2.42 14.54
CA ILE A 387 -7.63 -3.10 15.14
C ILE A 387 -8.08 -3.74 16.46
N LYS A 388 -8.06 -5.08 16.52
CA LYS A 388 -8.37 -5.83 17.75
C LYS A 388 -7.32 -5.54 18.84
N ASN A 389 -7.76 -5.33 20.08
CA ASN A 389 -6.85 -5.17 21.23
C ASN A 389 -5.77 -6.27 21.25
N ASN A 390 -4.52 -5.85 21.48
CA ASN A 390 -3.31 -6.68 21.51
C ASN A 390 -2.97 -7.44 20.19
N SER A 391 -3.58 -7.11 19.05
CA SER A 391 -3.22 -7.76 17.77
C SER A 391 -1.82 -7.34 17.29
N ILE A 392 -1.50 -6.05 17.43
CA ILE A 392 -0.19 -5.45 17.15
C ILE A 392 0.62 -5.42 18.46
N THR A 393 1.80 -6.04 18.45
CA THR A 393 2.77 -6.04 19.55
C THR A 393 4.11 -5.48 19.02
N PRO A 394 5.01 -4.97 19.87
CA PRO A 394 6.30 -4.45 19.41
C PRO A 394 7.09 -5.47 18.56
N GLU A 395 7.09 -6.74 18.97
CA GLU A 395 7.69 -7.87 18.23
C GLU A 395 7.14 -8.08 16.81
N LYS A 396 5.93 -7.59 16.52
CA LYS A 396 5.30 -7.63 15.19
C LYS A 396 5.51 -6.34 14.38
N THR A 397 6.35 -5.43 14.85
CA THR A 397 6.63 -4.15 14.19
C THR A 397 8.12 -3.97 13.96
N THR A 398 8.49 -3.40 12.82
CA THR A 398 9.89 -3.08 12.49
C THR A 398 10.34 -1.69 12.99
N PHE A 399 9.38 -0.85 13.42
CA PHE A 399 9.61 0.54 13.81
C PHE A 399 9.51 0.81 15.32
N ILE A 400 9.00 -0.13 16.13
CA ILE A 400 9.03 -0.04 17.60
C ILE A 400 10.21 -0.86 18.12
N THR A 401 11.38 -0.23 18.24
CA THR A 401 12.59 -0.89 18.75
C THR A 401 12.61 -0.92 20.29
N SER A 402 11.67 -1.64 20.91
CA SER A 402 11.71 -1.90 22.35
C SER A 402 12.75 -2.97 22.69
N LYS A 403 14.04 -2.62 22.64
CA LYS A 403 15.05 -3.37 23.38
C LYS A 403 14.75 -3.15 24.87
N GLU A 404 14.37 -4.20 25.58
CA GLU A 404 14.21 -4.12 27.03
C GLU A 404 15.54 -3.65 27.66
N SER A 405 15.47 -2.55 28.42
CA SER A 405 16.61 -2.04 29.17
C SER A 405 17.06 -3.12 30.16
N LYS A 406 18.34 -3.49 30.10
CA LYS A 406 18.94 -4.47 31.03
C LYS A 406 19.21 -3.85 32.40
N ASN A 407 19.01 -2.54 32.54
CA ASN A 407 19.03 -1.84 33.81
C ASN A 407 17.73 -2.07 34.60
N LEU A 408 17.82 -2.92 35.63
CA LEU A 408 16.72 -3.27 36.52
C LEU A 408 16.35 -2.13 37.49
N LEU A 409 17.15 -1.07 37.59
CA LEU A 409 16.86 0.09 38.43
C LEU A 409 15.95 1.09 37.69
N SER A 410 14.65 1.02 37.94
CA SER A 410 13.69 2.01 37.43
C SER A 410 13.87 3.36 38.13
N LYS A 411 14.32 4.38 37.38
CA LYS A 411 14.56 5.74 37.88
C LYS A 411 13.27 6.45 38.33
N ILE A 412 12.13 6.12 37.72
CA ILE A 412 10.81 6.74 37.95
C ILE A 412 10.22 6.31 39.31
N THR A 413 10.57 5.12 39.80
CA THR A 413 10.03 4.56 41.05
C THR A 413 10.94 4.77 42.26
N ILE A 414 12.05 5.51 42.09
CA ILE A 414 12.94 5.89 43.18
C ILE A 414 12.18 6.75 44.19
N GLN A 415 12.27 6.37 45.47
CA GLN A 415 11.71 7.11 46.60
C GLN A 415 12.84 7.93 47.25
N PRO A 416 12.95 9.24 46.98
CA PRO A 416 13.94 10.10 47.61
C PRO A 416 13.63 10.30 49.11
N ASN A 417 14.67 10.52 49.91
CA ASN A 417 14.63 10.70 51.36
C ASN A 417 14.08 9.51 52.14
N LYS A 418 14.12 8.30 51.55
CA LYS A 418 13.64 7.06 52.16
C LYS A 418 14.77 6.06 52.38
N SER A 419 14.66 5.31 53.47
CA SER A 419 15.47 4.12 53.74
C SER A 419 14.61 2.99 54.31
N ILE A 420 15.25 1.88 54.66
CA ILE A 420 14.63 0.76 55.38
C ILE A 420 15.47 0.47 56.61
N ASP A 421 14.81 0.32 57.76
CA ASP A 421 15.44 0.05 59.06
C ASP A 421 15.97 -1.40 59.19
N THR A 422 16.20 -1.88 60.41
CA THR A 422 16.62 -3.28 60.67
C THR A 422 15.49 -4.28 60.62
N ASP A 423 14.25 -3.81 60.72
CA ASP A 423 13.05 -4.63 60.98
C ASP A 423 12.18 -4.74 59.71
N GLY A 424 12.57 -4.01 58.65
CA GLY A 424 11.95 -4.02 57.34
C GLY A 424 11.02 -2.84 57.07
N THR A 425 10.90 -1.90 58.01
CA THR A 425 10.02 -0.73 57.91
C THR A 425 10.67 0.34 57.05
N VAL A 426 9.88 0.95 56.16
CA VAL A 426 10.32 2.12 55.38
C VAL A 426 10.30 3.35 56.29
N ILE A 427 11.43 4.04 56.38
CA ILE A 427 11.65 5.22 57.24
C ILE A 427 12.08 6.44 56.43
N GLU A 428 11.87 7.64 56.98
CA GLU A 428 12.49 8.87 56.45
C GLU A 428 13.99 8.88 56.78
N ASP A 429 14.84 9.16 55.78
CA ASP A 429 16.28 9.38 55.91
C ASP A 429 16.73 10.29 54.76
N SER A 430 16.95 11.57 55.05
CA SER A 430 17.32 12.59 54.05
C SER A 430 18.69 12.37 53.41
N ALA A 431 19.51 11.44 53.92
CA ALA A 431 20.76 11.05 53.29
C ALA A 431 20.59 9.93 52.25
N ARG A 432 19.36 9.43 52.02
CA ARG A 432 19.08 8.19 51.28
C ARG A 432 18.05 8.34 50.17
N TRP A 433 18.11 7.39 49.26
CA TRP A 433 17.02 7.04 48.35
C TRP A 433 16.82 5.53 48.35
N LEU A 434 15.62 5.11 47.98
CA LEU A 434 15.17 3.72 48.03
C LEU A 434 14.49 3.33 46.71
N SER A 435 14.91 2.21 46.11
CA SER A 435 14.29 1.68 44.90
C SER A 435 12.93 1.03 45.17
N ASP A 436 12.17 0.76 44.11
CA ASP A 436 11.11 -0.26 44.13
C ASP A 436 11.72 -1.69 44.20
N TYR A 437 10.87 -2.70 44.30
CA TYR A 437 11.23 -4.12 44.32
C TYR A 437 11.81 -4.58 42.97
N ILE A 438 13.06 -5.04 43.00
CA ILE A 438 13.75 -5.70 41.89
C ILE A 438 13.72 -7.20 42.14
N GLU A 439 13.25 -7.99 41.18
CA GLU A 439 13.22 -9.45 41.32
C GLU A 439 14.62 -10.05 41.28
N LEU A 440 14.95 -10.86 42.28
CA LEU A 440 16.15 -11.71 42.32
C LEU A 440 15.80 -13.02 43.03
N ASP A 441 15.78 -14.12 42.29
CA ASP A 441 15.40 -15.43 42.81
C ASP A 441 16.64 -16.19 43.28
N SER A 442 16.73 -16.44 44.60
CA SER A 442 17.88 -17.15 45.17
C SER A 442 17.96 -18.62 44.73
N VAL A 443 16.84 -19.24 44.32
CA VAL A 443 16.83 -20.65 43.89
C VAL A 443 17.55 -20.83 42.55
N VAL A 444 17.49 -19.81 41.68
CA VAL A 444 18.19 -19.81 40.38
C VAL A 444 19.69 -19.48 40.56
N GLY A 445 20.08 -18.91 41.69
CA GLY A 445 21.49 -18.58 42.00
C GLY A 445 22.05 -17.39 41.21
N GLU A 446 21.22 -16.65 40.49
CA GLU A 446 21.64 -15.48 39.71
C GLU A 446 22.25 -14.41 40.62
N LYS A 447 23.42 -13.89 40.26
CA LYS A 447 24.06 -12.78 40.97
C LYS A 447 23.48 -11.45 40.49
N LEU A 448 23.35 -10.50 41.41
CA LEU A 448 22.99 -9.11 41.12
C LEU A 448 24.25 -8.26 41.03
N ASN A 449 24.44 -7.56 39.92
CA ASN A 449 25.51 -6.58 39.73
C ASN A 449 24.95 -5.17 39.85
N ILE A 450 25.74 -4.25 40.40
CA ILE A 450 25.43 -2.83 40.58
C ILE A 450 26.68 -1.98 40.39
N THR A 451 26.56 -0.77 39.83
CA THR A 451 27.67 0.21 39.74
C THR A 451 28.35 0.38 41.10
N GLN A 452 29.66 0.11 41.17
CA GLN A 452 30.43 0.01 42.42
C GLN A 452 30.34 1.29 43.28
N ASP A 453 29.75 1.18 44.46
CA ASP A 453 29.61 2.25 45.45
C ASP A 453 29.29 1.64 46.84
N ARG A 454 28.56 2.36 47.69
CA ARG A 454 28.12 1.97 49.04
C ARG A 454 26.60 1.91 49.11
N TYR A 455 26.05 0.70 49.12
CA TYR A 455 24.62 0.45 49.20
C TYR A 455 24.24 -0.37 50.43
N ARG A 456 22.95 -0.38 50.76
CA ARG A 456 22.33 -1.45 51.53
C ARG A 456 21.27 -2.12 50.66
N LEU A 457 21.13 -3.43 50.77
CA LEU A 457 20.11 -4.21 50.08
C LEU A 457 19.13 -4.73 51.14
N ALA A 458 17.85 -4.41 50.99
CA ALA A 458 16.78 -5.02 51.77
C ALA A 458 16.25 -6.24 50.99
N LEU A 459 16.26 -7.41 51.63
CA LEU A 459 15.96 -8.70 51.02
C LEU A 459 14.55 -9.15 51.41
N TYR A 460 13.80 -9.71 50.46
CA TYR A 460 12.39 -10.05 50.62
C TYR A 460 12.03 -11.41 50.02
N ASP A 461 11.08 -12.09 50.63
CA ASP A 461 10.51 -13.34 50.10
C ASP A 461 9.53 -13.09 48.94
N LYS A 462 8.99 -14.17 48.36
CA LYS A 462 7.99 -14.11 47.28
C LYS A 462 6.70 -13.35 47.64
N ASP A 463 6.36 -13.24 48.92
CA ASP A 463 5.17 -12.54 49.43
C ASP A 463 5.51 -11.08 49.81
N LYS A 464 6.73 -10.61 49.48
CA LYS A 464 7.32 -9.31 49.83
C LYS A 464 7.46 -9.07 51.35
N LYS A 465 7.57 -10.13 52.16
CA LYS A 465 7.94 -10.02 53.59
C LYS A 465 9.45 -9.85 53.71
N PHE A 466 9.87 -8.97 54.61
CA PHE A 466 11.28 -8.67 54.83
C PHE A 466 12.01 -9.85 55.46
N ILE A 467 13.17 -10.21 54.91
CA ILE A 467 14.04 -11.29 55.39
C ILE A 467 15.19 -10.71 56.20
N SER A 468 15.96 -9.79 55.61
CA SER A 468 17.10 -9.14 56.26
C SER A 468 17.61 -7.95 55.43
N ARG A 469 18.53 -7.16 56.00
CA ARG A 469 19.21 -6.06 55.32
C ARG A 469 20.72 -6.30 55.34
N VAL A 470 21.34 -6.32 54.15
CA VAL A 470 22.78 -6.53 53.98
C VAL A 470 23.47 -5.26 53.46
N GLY A 471 24.73 -5.04 53.86
CA GLY A 471 25.56 -3.96 53.34
C GLY A 471 26.35 -4.43 52.12
N LEU A 472 26.39 -3.60 51.06
CA LEU A 472 27.24 -3.82 49.89
C LEU A 472 28.18 -2.62 49.78
N THR A 473 29.45 -2.80 50.13
CA THR A 473 30.42 -1.70 50.27
C THR A 473 31.69 -2.04 49.52
N GLY A 474 32.02 -1.25 48.50
CA GLY A 474 33.26 -1.42 47.73
C GLY A 474 33.27 -2.60 46.76
N THR A 475 32.20 -3.39 46.69
CA THR A 475 31.97 -4.44 45.68
C THR A 475 30.78 -4.08 44.79
N SER A 476 30.81 -4.55 43.55
CA SER A 476 29.76 -4.34 42.54
C SER A 476 28.80 -5.53 42.40
N GLN A 477 28.92 -6.58 43.23
CA GLN A 477 28.18 -7.83 43.04
C GLN A 477 27.66 -8.40 44.37
N TYR A 478 26.40 -8.81 44.37
CA TYR A 478 25.74 -9.55 45.44
C TYR A 478 25.33 -10.94 44.92
N ALA A 479 25.79 -11.99 45.59
CA ALA A 479 25.38 -13.37 45.34
C ALA A 479 24.34 -13.78 46.39
N PRO A 480 23.10 -14.13 46.00
CA PRO A 480 22.08 -14.58 46.94
C PRO A 480 22.41 -15.99 47.46
N ASN A 481 22.14 -16.27 48.73
CA ASN A 481 22.25 -17.62 49.29
C ASN A 481 20.97 -18.40 48.93
N PRO A 482 21.02 -19.52 48.19
CA PRO A 482 19.84 -20.27 47.75
C PRO A 482 18.90 -20.73 48.88
N ALA A 483 19.43 -20.94 50.08
CA ALA A 483 18.65 -21.37 51.25
C ALA A 483 17.79 -20.24 51.88
N THR A 484 17.83 -19.00 51.38
CA THR A 484 17.14 -17.85 52.00
C THR A 484 15.69 -17.64 51.56
N GLY A 485 15.24 -18.25 50.46
CA GLY A 485 13.89 -18.01 49.91
C GLY A 485 13.67 -16.59 49.37
N LEU A 486 14.76 -15.89 49.07
CA LEU A 486 14.78 -14.53 48.54
C LEU A 486 14.21 -14.52 47.11
N LYS A 487 13.28 -13.59 46.86
CA LYS A 487 12.65 -13.36 45.56
C LYS A 487 12.72 -11.89 45.11
N TYR A 488 12.81 -10.92 46.03
CA TYR A 488 12.95 -9.50 45.69
C TYR A 488 13.99 -8.77 46.55
N ILE A 489 14.64 -7.78 45.96
CA ILE A 489 15.56 -6.84 46.62
C ILE A 489 15.04 -5.42 46.45
N ARG A 490 15.23 -4.57 47.46
CA ARG A 490 15.21 -3.11 47.32
C ARG A 490 16.59 -2.53 47.62
N ILE A 491 17.05 -1.61 46.79
CA ILE A 491 18.36 -0.97 46.89
C ILE A 491 18.20 0.35 47.64
N ILE A 492 19.08 0.57 48.62
CA ILE A 492 19.19 1.79 49.41
C ILE A 492 20.55 2.42 49.10
N GLY A 493 20.55 3.51 48.33
CA GLY A 493 21.75 4.30 48.05
C GLY A 493 21.86 5.54 48.93
N TYR A 494 22.94 6.31 48.76
CA TYR A 494 23.07 7.65 49.35
C TYR A 494 22.66 8.72 48.34
N MET A 495 22.16 9.87 48.82
CA MET A 495 21.87 11.04 47.97
C MET A 495 23.10 11.66 47.30
N THR A 496 24.30 11.37 47.80
CA THR A 496 25.57 11.70 47.13
C THR A 496 25.78 10.90 45.84
N ASN A 497 25.06 9.80 45.67
CA ASN A 497 25.22 8.88 44.55
C ASN A 497 24.17 9.22 43.51
N ASP A 498 24.63 9.68 42.34
CA ASP A 498 23.78 10.01 41.21
C ASP A 498 23.11 8.73 40.67
N TYR A 499 21.89 8.47 41.13
CA TYR A 499 21.10 7.29 40.74
C TYR A 499 20.74 7.26 39.25
N THR A 500 20.95 8.36 38.51
CA THR A 500 20.82 8.35 37.04
C THR A 500 21.98 7.62 36.36
N LYS A 501 23.10 7.41 37.05
CA LYS A 501 24.35 6.77 36.58
C LYS A 501 24.58 5.34 37.13
N ILE A 502 23.57 4.75 37.76
CA ILE A 502 23.66 3.40 38.32
C ILE A 502 23.08 2.39 37.32
N MET A 503 23.90 1.40 36.99
CA MET A 503 23.48 0.19 36.29
C MET A 503 23.20 -0.90 37.31
N VAL A 504 22.10 -1.63 37.15
CA VAL A 504 21.78 -2.83 37.92
C VAL A 504 21.37 -3.94 36.97
N ASN A 505 22.06 -5.08 36.96
CA ASN A 505 21.74 -6.21 36.09
C ASN A 505 21.97 -7.55 36.78
N LYS A 506 21.29 -8.60 36.33
CA LYS A 506 21.61 -9.98 36.72
C LYS A 506 22.74 -10.56 35.87
N GLY A 507 23.40 -11.60 36.38
CA GLY A 507 24.41 -12.39 35.68
C GLY A 507 25.80 -12.31 36.31
N GLU A 508 26.82 -12.81 35.61
CA GLU A 508 28.18 -12.93 36.16
C GLU A 508 28.98 -11.61 36.18
N THR A 509 28.60 -10.62 35.36
CA THR A 509 29.33 -9.36 35.22
C THR A 509 28.41 -8.13 35.25
N LEU A 510 28.95 -7.01 35.73
CA LEU A 510 28.32 -5.70 35.59
C LEU A 510 28.38 -5.27 34.11
N LEU A 511 27.22 -4.96 33.54
CA LEU A 511 27.12 -4.41 32.19
C LEU A 511 27.51 -2.93 32.17
N PRO A 512 27.94 -2.38 31.01
CA PRO A 512 28.08 -0.94 30.83
C PRO A 512 26.78 -0.22 31.19
N LEU A 513 26.88 0.99 31.75
CA LEU A 513 25.71 1.83 32.00
C LEU A 513 25.00 2.11 30.67
N GLU A 514 23.76 1.64 30.56
CA GLU A 514 22.88 2.02 29.45
C GLU A 514 22.65 3.53 29.49
N LYS A 515 22.85 4.19 28.34
CA LYS A 515 22.47 5.60 28.17
C LYS A 515 20.98 5.75 28.55
N PRO A 516 20.53 6.92 29.04
CA PRO A 516 19.13 7.16 29.37
C PRO A 516 18.27 7.31 28.11
N GLU A 517 18.15 6.23 27.33
CA GLU A 517 16.98 6.01 26.49
C GLU A 517 15.79 5.76 27.42
N ASN A 518 14.66 6.39 27.13
CA ASN A 518 13.50 6.41 28.02
C ASN A 518 12.90 5.01 28.14
N SER A 519 13.31 4.23 29.16
CA SER A 519 12.76 2.92 29.52
C SER A 519 11.37 3.06 30.16
N THR A 520 10.45 3.66 29.40
CA THR A 520 9.01 3.61 29.64
C THR A 520 8.55 2.17 29.43
N LYS A 521 8.34 1.45 30.55
CA LYS A 521 7.48 0.27 30.53
C LYS A 521 6.14 0.70 29.92
N MET A 522 5.72 0.03 28.84
CA MET A 522 4.51 0.36 28.10
C MET A 522 3.30 0.39 29.05
N ASN A 523 2.71 1.56 29.25
CA ASN A 523 1.33 1.66 29.69
C ASN A 523 0.42 1.71 28.45
N ALA A 524 -0.87 1.41 28.62
CA ALA A 524 -1.79 1.21 27.51
C ALA A 524 -2.16 2.50 26.72
N ASN A 525 -1.59 3.67 27.05
CA ASN A 525 -2.03 4.98 26.55
C ASN A 525 -0.85 5.84 26.00
N ILE A 526 0.06 5.24 25.23
CA ILE A 526 1.13 6.01 24.55
C ILE A 526 0.62 6.57 23.21
N LYS A 527 0.51 7.90 23.12
CA LYS A 527 0.59 8.60 21.83
C LYS A 527 2.06 8.61 21.41
N VAL A 528 2.42 7.87 20.36
CA VAL A 528 3.75 7.98 19.74
C VAL A 528 3.78 9.29 18.95
N THR A 529 4.38 10.34 19.50
CA THR A 529 4.69 11.57 18.77
C THR A 529 6.14 11.54 18.28
N PRO A 530 6.53 12.31 17.26
CA PRO A 530 7.92 12.40 16.83
C PRO A 530 8.89 12.82 17.95
N ASP A 531 8.43 13.55 18.98
CA ASP A 531 9.24 13.86 20.18
C ASP A 531 9.74 12.61 20.94
N SER A 532 9.08 11.47 20.76
CA SER A 532 9.45 10.19 21.42
C SER A 532 10.44 9.34 20.61
N LEU A 533 10.82 9.79 19.40
CA LEU A 533 11.62 9.02 18.45
C LEU A 533 12.99 9.68 18.23
N ILE A 534 14.08 8.98 18.57
CA ILE A 534 15.47 9.46 18.40
C ILE A 534 15.85 9.85 16.96
N GLN A 535 15.05 9.42 15.98
CA GLN A 535 15.26 9.69 14.56
C GLN A 535 14.69 11.06 14.14
N TYR A 536 13.90 11.73 14.99
CA TYR A 536 13.24 12.99 14.67
C TYR A 536 13.73 14.11 15.58
N GLN A 537 14.54 15.01 15.02
CA GLN A 537 14.95 16.22 15.73
C GLN A 537 13.86 17.28 15.58
N LYS A 538 13.28 17.71 16.70
CA LYS A 538 12.34 18.82 16.74
C LYS A 538 13.04 20.13 16.40
N SER A 539 12.42 20.92 15.52
CA SER A 539 12.83 22.28 15.22
C SER A 539 12.71 23.20 16.43
N ASN A 540 13.65 24.13 16.60
CA ASN A 540 13.54 25.22 17.59
C ASN A 540 12.62 26.35 17.10
N ASN A 541 12.21 26.33 15.82
CA ASN A 541 11.20 27.25 15.32
C ASN A 541 9.83 26.89 15.89
N ILE A 542 9.27 27.77 16.71
CA ILE A 542 7.95 27.61 17.36
C ILE A 542 6.81 28.23 16.54
N PHE A 543 7.11 28.84 15.39
CA PHE A 543 6.11 29.42 14.49
C PHE A 543 5.65 28.43 13.41
N ASN A 544 4.50 27.78 13.62
CA ASN A 544 3.89 26.92 12.62
C ASN A 544 3.14 27.72 11.54
N LYS A 545 3.78 28.00 10.40
CA LYS A 545 3.14 28.72 9.28
C LYS A 545 1.92 28.03 8.66
N ASN A 546 1.71 26.74 8.94
CA ASN A 546 0.60 25.96 8.37
C ASN A 546 -0.66 25.95 9.26
N ASP A 547 -0.58 26.46 10.49
CA ASP A 547 -1.67 26.42 11.49
C ASP A 547 -2.12 27.84 11.91
N ILE A 548 -1.87 28.83 11.05
CA ILE A 548 -2.17 30.25 11.30
C ILE A 548 -3.56 30.67 10.80
N GLN A 549 -4.14 31.65 11.47
CA GLN A 549 -5.33 32.36 10.99
C GLN A 549 -4.90 33.47 10.02
N PHE A 550 -5.31 33.36 8.76
CA PHE A 550 -5.06 34.37 7.73
C PHE A 550 -5.98 35.58 7.84
N ASN A 551 -5.47 36.74 7.43
CA ASN A 551 -6.20 38.01 7.40
C ASN A 551 -6.68 38.47 8.79
N LYS A 552 -5.89 38.18 9.83
CA LYS A 552 -6.15 38.50 11.23
C LYS A 552 -4.95 39.20 11.87
N THR A 553 -5.20 40.05 12.87
CA THR A 553 -4.17 40.68 13.72
C THR A 553 -4.68 40.82 15.17
N LEU A 554 -3.82 41.24 16.08
CA LEU A 554 -4.15 41.55 17.48
C LEU A 554 -4.50 43.03 17.66
N ASP A 555 -5.63 43.31 18.35
CA ASP A 555 -6.04 44.68 18.70
C ASP A 555 -5.28 45.24 19.93
N ILE A 556 -5.74 46.38 20.46
CA ILE A 556 -5.12 46.98 21.66
C ILE A 556 -5.35 46.19 22.96
N ASN A 557 -6.41 45.39 23.00
CA ASN A 557 -6.80 44.55 24.13
C ASN A 557 -6.39 43.07 23.92
N GLY A 558 -5.59 42.77 22.89
CA GLY A 558 -5.18 41.40 22.56
C GLY A 558 -6.25 40.53 21.92
N ASN A 559 -7.39 41.10 21.49
CA ASN A 559 -8.40 40.36 20.74
C ASN A 559 -7.94 40.12 19.29
N ILE A 560 -8.38 39.02 18.70
CA ILE A 560 -8.16 38.72 17.29
C ILE A 560 -9.19 39.47 16.43
N VAL A 561 -8.72 40.36 15.55
CA VAL A 561 -9.54 41.20 14.66
C VAL A 561 -9.11 41.04 13.19
N ASP A 562 -9.96 41.44 12.24
CA ASP A 562 -9.69 41.33 10.80
C ASP A 562 -8.65 42.36 10.31
N ASP A 563 -7.58 41.89 9.64
CA ASP A 563 -6.64 42.70 8.88
C ASP A 563 -5.99 41.86 7.75
N GLN A 564 -6.21 42.25 6.50
CA GLN A 564 -5.75 41.52 5.30
C GLN A 564 -4.23 41.38 5.18
N ASN A 565 -3.44 42.19 5.89
CA ASN A 565 -1.98 42.23 5.79
C ASN A 565 -1.27 41.32 6.81
N TRP A 566 -2.02 40.72 7.73
CA TRP A 566 -1.48 40.00 8.88
C TRP A 566 -2.00 38.55 8.96
N VAL A 567 -1.28 37.77 9.75
CA VAL A 567 -1.70 36.47 10.24
C VAL A 567 -1.60 36.42 11.77
N VAL A 568 -2.34 35.51 12.38
CA VAL A 568 -2.28 35.25 13.83
C VAL A 568 -1.99 33.77 14.09
N THR A 569 -1.09 33.49 15.04
CA THR A 569 -0.81 32.11 15.48
C THR A 569 -1.93 31.54 16.35
N PRO A 570 -2.00 30.21 16.53
CA PRO A 570 -2.64 29.60 17.68
C PRO A 570 -1.99 30.05 19.00
N LYS A 571 -2.55 29.56 20.12
CA LYS A 571 -1.95 29.71 21.45
C LYS A 571 -0.61 28.94 21.50
N ILE A 572 0.51 29.65 21.64
CA ILE A 572 1.84 29.07 21.84
C ILE A 572 2.12 29.01 23.34
N ALA A 573 2.41 27.83 23.89
CA ALA A 573 2.65 27.64 25.31
C ALA A 573 3.91 28.40 25.81
N VAL A 574 4.01 28.62 27.12
CA VAL A 574 5.18 29.27 27.76
C VAL A 574 6.18 28.22 28.28
N GLU A 575 7.48 28.40 28.01
CA GLU A 575 8.57 27.54 28.52
C GLU A 575 9.44 28.21 29.62
N GLY A 576 8.98 29.31 30.23
CA GLY A 576 9.76 30.04 31.25
C GLY A 576 11.06 30.69 30.72
N LYS A 577 11.15 30.87 29.40
CA LYS A 577 12.25 31.51 28.68
C LYS A 577 11.72 32.73 27.92
N THR A 578 12.57 33.72 27.64
CA THR A 578 12.24 34.75 26.65
C THR A 578 12.03 34.13 25.26
N VAL A 579 11.34 34.83 24.37
CA VAL A 579 11.20 34.43 22.96
C VAL A 579 11.91 35.45 22.07
N SER A 580 12.75 34.93 21.18
CA SER A 580 13.43 35.68 20.12
C SER A 580 12.73 35.48 18.78
N PHE A 581 12.82 36.46 17.89
CA PHE A 581 12.06 36.55 16.65
C PHE A 581 12.93 37.03 15.49
N THR A 582 12.60 36.68 14.24
CA THR A 582 13.24 37.29 13.05
C THR A 582 13.19 38.82 13.13
N GLN A 583 14.35 39.48 13.05
CA GLN A 583 14.49 40.90 13.37
C GLN A 583 13.83 41.83 12.33
N ASP A 584 13.83 41.42 11.07
CA ASP A 584 13.57 42.22 9.87
C ASP A 584 12.08 42.41 9.47
N MET A 585 11.20 42.37 10.47
CA MET A 585 9.75 42.53 10.34
C MET A 585 9.09 43.01 11.64
N THR A 586 7.92 43.61 11.53
CA THR A 586 7.08 43.97 12.68
C THR A 586 6.35 42.71 13.20
N VAL A 587 6.33 42.53 14.51
CA VAL A 587 5.60 41.43 15.18
C VAL A 587 4.82 42.05 16.34
N LEU A 588 3.52 41.77 16.44
CA LEU A 588 2.75 42.04 17.67
C LEU A 588 2.61 40.76 18.47
N TRP A 589 2.44 40.88 19.78
CA TRP A 589 2.12 39.74 20.62
C TRP A 589 1.21 40.11 21.79
N ALA A 590 0.43 39.13 22.21
CA ALA A 590 -0.40 39.18 23.41
C ALA A 590 -0.10 37.93 24.26
N VAL A 591 0.06 38.13 25.57
CA VAL A 591 0.45 37.10 26.56
C VAL A 591 -0.70 36.94 27.54
N PHE A 592 -1.05 35.70 27.85
CA PHE A 592 -2.26 35.35 28.60
C PHE A 592 -1.95 34.35 29.72
N ASP A 593 -2.82 34.34 30.75
CA ASP A 593 -2.82 33.31 31.78
C ASP A 593 -3.61 32.05 31.35
N GLU A 594 -3.76 31.08 32.25
CA GLU A 594 -4.48 29.82 32.01
C GLU A 594 -6.01 30.01 31.86
N ASN A 595 -6.53 31.18 32.22
CA ASN A 595 -7.95 31.53 32.20
C ASN A 595 -8.29 32.48 31.04
N ASP A 596 -7.39 32.60 30.05
CA ASP A 596 -7.47 33.49 28.89
C ASP A 596 -7.49 35.00 29.21
N ASN A 597 -7.07 35.41 30.42
CA ASN A 597 -6.93 36.83 30.75
C ASN A 597 -5.66 37.41 30.12
N LEU A 598 -5.75 38.60 29.52
CA LEU A 598 -4.58 39.30 29.00
C LEU A 598 -3.67 39.79 30.14
N ILE A 599 -2.44 39.29 30.18
CA ILE A 599 -1.37 39.75 31.08
C ILE A 599 -0.66 40.95 30.48
N SER A 600 -0.27 40.85 29.21
CA SER A 600 0.44 41.93 28.52
C SER A 600 0.27 41.85 27.00
N ARG A 601 0.38 43.00 26.34
CA ARG A 601 0.38 43.14 24.89
C ARG A 601 1.49 44.11 24.50
N SER A 602 2.31 43.74 23.53
CA SER A 602 3.39 44.60 23.02
C SER A 602 3.70 44.27 21.56
N GLN A 603 4.72 44.91 21.02
CA GLN A 603 5.17 44.73 19.64
C GLN A 603 6.66 45.05 19.51
N LYS A 604 7.28 44.53 18.44
CA LYS A 604 8.54 45.04 17.92
C LYS A 604 8.33 45.57 16.51
N ASN A 605 9.01 46.66 16.17
CA ASN A 605 9.04 47.19 14.81
C ASN A 605 10.07 46.43 13.96
N ASN A 606 9.96 46.55 12.64
CA ASN A 606 10.99 46.07 11.71
C ASN A 606 12.38 46.63 12.09
N GLY A 607 13.39 45.75 12.18
CA GLY A 607 14.76 46.08 12.57
C GLY A 607 15.03 46.15 14.07
N ALA A 608 13.99 46.02 14.91
CA ALA A 608 14.16 46.01 16.36
C ALA A 608 14.59 44.62 16.88
N THR A 609 15.53 44.62 17.83
CA THR A 609 16.06 43.44 18.53
C THR A 609 15.24 43.06 19.79
N THR A 610 14.09 43.71 20.01
CA THR A 610 13.21 43.46 21.16
C THR A 610 12.74 42.01 21.19
N THR A 611 13.03 41.32 22.30
CA THR A 611 12.53 39.98 22.61
C THR A 611 11.22 40.05 23.41
N LEU A 612 10.43 38.98 23.37
CA LEU A 612 9.26 38.81 24.22
C LEU A 612 9.71 38.24 25.57
N SER A 613 9.45 38.99 26.65
CA SER A 613 9.62 38.52 28.03
C SER A 613 8.31 37.94 28.54
N LEU A 614 8.36 36.74 29.11
CA LEU A 614 7.22 36.02 29.66
C LEU A 614 7.32 36.06 31.20
N SER A 615 6.24 36.42 31.87
CA SER A 615 6.16 36.44 33.34
C SER A 615 5.83 35.05 33.89
N ASP A 616 6.14 34.80 35.17
CA ASP A 616 5.86 33.52 35.84
C ASP A 616 4.36 33.13 35.82
N SER A 617 3.46 34.11 35.68
CA SER A 617 2.01 33.93 35.55
C SER A 617 1.52 33.64 34.12
N ALA A 618 2.40 33.64 33.12
CA ALA A 618 2.01 33.45 31.72
C ALA A 618 1.92 31.97 31.34
N SER A 619 0.82 31.58 30.71
CA SER A 619 0.56 30.20 30.29
C SER A 619 0.69 30.02 28.78
N TYR A 620 0.27 31.01 28.00
CA TYR A 620 0.47 31.04 26.55
C TYR A 620 0.62 32.47 26.01
N PHE A 621 1.07 32.58 24.76
CA PHE A 621 1.07 33.82 24.00
C PHE A 621 0.59 33.58 22.57
N ILE A 622 0.20 34.67 21.91
CA ILE A 622 -0.24 34.71 20.51
C ILE A 622 0.61 35.74 19.79
N LEU A 623 1.05 35.42 18.56
CA LEU A 623 1.81 36.34 17.70
C LEU A 623 0.93 36.81 16.54
N SER A 624 1.03 38.10 16.18
CA SER A 624 0.66 38.60 14.86
C SER A 624 1.90 38.83 14.02
N VAL A 625 1.91 38.31 12.80
CA VAL A 625 3.03 38.37 11.86
C VAL A 625 2.55 38.93 10.52
N VAL A 626 3.37 39.73 9.84
CA VAL A 626 3.03 40.26 8.53
C VAL A 626 2.93 39.12 7.51
N LYS A 627 1.84 39.07 6.75
CA LYS A 627 1.51 37.98 5.82
C LYS A 627 2.54 37.79 4.70
N THR A 628 3.27 38.84 4.32
CA THR A 628 4.34 38.76 3.30
C THR A 628 5.67 38.24 3.84
N THR A 629 5.78 37.97 5.14
CA THR A 629 7.01 37.48 5.80
C THR A 629 6.89 36.07 6.36
N LEU A 630 5.82 35.35 6.06
CA LEU A 630 5.53 33.99 6.54
C LEU A 630 6.68 32.99 6.32
N ASP A 631 7.13 32.84 5.07
CA ASP A 631 8.14 31.84 4.67
C ASP A 631 9.57 32.16 5.13
N ARG A 632 9.74 33.16 5.99
CA ARG A 632 11.03 33.57 6.58
C ARG A 632 10.90 33.95 8.06
N PHE A 633 9.71 33.81 8.65
CA PHE A 633 9.49 34.11 10.05
C PHE A 633 9.79 32.89 10.91
N MET A 634 10.64 33.11 11.90
CA MET A 634 10.96 32.15 12.94
C MET A 634 10.83 32.85 14.29
N ALA A 635 10.33 32.10 15.26
CA ALA A 635 10.42 32.43 16.66
C ALA A 635 11.11 31.24 17.37
N ASN A 636 11.92 31.50 18.40
CA ASN A 636 12.50 30.44 19.23
C ASN A 636 12.58 30.88 20.70
N TYR A 637 12.53 29.93 21.61
CA TYR A 637 12.85 30.21 23.01
C TYR A 637 14.34 30.52 23.18
N GLY A 638 14.64 31.48 24.06
CA GLY A 638 15.97 32.01 24.30
C GLY A 638 16.05 33.53 24.13
N SER A 639 17.19 34.10 24.55
CA SER A 639 17.52 35.52 24.40
C SER A 639 18.15 35.87 23.05
N THR A 640 18.44 34.85 22.24
CA THR A 640 19.13 34.95 20.95
C THR A 640 18.31 34.25 19.89
N LEU A 641 18.20 34.88 18.71
CA LEU A 641 17.62 34.26 17.52
C LEU A 641 18.57 33.17 17.01
N LEU A 642 18.04 31.97 16.76
CA LEU A 642 18.79 30.85 16.19
C LEU A 642 18.81 30.92 14.64
N PRO A 643 19.73 30.22 13.95
CA PRO A 643 19.70 30.08 12.50
C PRO A 643 18.35 29.55 12.01
N TYR A 644 17.90 30.05 10.84
CA TYR A 644 16.57 29.71 10.33
C TYR A 644 16.39 28.22 10.05
N GLU A 645 15.30 27.66 10.57
CA GLU A 645 14.78 26.34 10.27
C GLU A 645 13.25 26.37 10.17
N ASP A 646 12.66 25.49 9.35
CA ASP A 646 11.21 25.36 9.26
C ASP A 646 10.63 24.72 10.53
N PHE A 647 9.37 25.06 10.86
CA PHE A 647 8.65 24.41 11.96
C PHE A 647 8.37 22.94 11.65
N GLY A 648 8.60 22.05 12.62
CA GLY A 648 8.28 20.64 12.53
C GLY A 648 9.38 19.74 13.10
N TYR A 649 9.61 18.61 12.45
CA TYR A 649 10.63 17.63 12.82
C TYR A 649 11.47 17.28 11.58
N THR A 650 12.79 17.30 11.75
CA THR A 650 13.74 16.84 10.75
C THR A 650 14.08 15.38 11.02
N LEU A 651 13.97 14.52 10.02
CA LEU A 651 14.45 13.13 10.12
C LEU A 651 15.98 13.14 10.07
N VAL A 652 16.64 12.64 11.11
CA VAL A 652 18.10 12.64 11.26
C VAL A 652 18.64 11.23 11.08
N SER A 653 19.52 11.05 10.10
CA SER A 653 20.29 9.81 9.94
C SER A 653 21.30 9.71 11.07
N THR A 654 21.25 8.61 11.82
CA THR A 654 22.25 8.31 12.86
C THR A 654 23.10 7.10 12.46
N ASN A 655 24.24 6.89 13.11
CA ASN A 655 25.07 5.70 12.88
C ASN A 655 24.36 4.39 13.28
N GLU A 656 23.31 4.47 14.10
CA GLU A 656 22.56 3.33 14.64
C GLU A 656 21.26 3.07 13.84
N THR A 657 20.67 4.13 13.28
CA THR A 657 19.51 4.10 12.38
C THR A 657 19.80 4.99 11.16
N PRO A 658 20.61 4.51 10.20
CA PRO A 658 20.90 5.26 9.00
C PRO A 658 19.66 5.33 8.10
N ILE A 659 19.36 6.51 7.55
CA ILE A 659 18.28 6.66 6.57
C ILE A 659 18.71 5.94 5.28
N LYS A 660 18.08 4.80 4.99
CA LYS A 660 18.26 4.08 3.72
C LYS A 660 17.32 4.67 2.68
N ILE A 661 17.89 5.28 1.64
CA ILE A 661 17.14 5.63 0.43
C ILE A 661 16.83 4.33 -0.32
N SER A 662 15.58 4.16 -0.80
CA SER A 662 15.22 2.93 -1.53
C SER A 662 16.02 2.78 -2.82
N GLU A 663 16.35 1.53 -3.18
CA GLU A 663 16.96 1.15 -4.45
C GLU A 663 16.08 1.53 -5.67
N ASP A 664 14.81 1.86 -5.44
CA ASP A 664 13.85 2.34 -6.44
C ASP A 664 13.93 3.85 -6.71
N ILE A 665 14.55 4.61 -5.79
CA ILE A 665 14.73 6.07 -5.88
C ILE A 665 16.11 6.41 -6.48
N VAL A 666 17.03 5.45 -6.48
CA VAL A 666 18.25 5.53 -7.29
C VAL A 666 17.86 5.56 -8.77
N PRO A 667 18.27 6.56 -9.57
CA PRO A 667 17.95 6.61 -10.99
C PRO A 667 18.53 5.39 -11.72
N LYS A 668 17.68 4.40 -12.01
CA LYS A 668 18.01 3.30 -12.90
C LYS A 668 18.13 3.88 -14.31
N SER A 669 19.26 3.70 -14.96
CA SER A 669 19.49 4.13 -16.33
C SER A 669 18.62 3.32 -17.30
N SER A 670 17.37 3.73 -17.48
CA SER A 670 16.54 3.32 -18.61
C SER A 670 17.20 3.87 -19.88
N GLY A 671 17.90 3.00 -20.61
CA GLY A 671 18.73 3.41 -21.73
C GLY A 671 17.95 4.06 -22.88
N GLY A 672 18.62 4.99 -23.56
CA GLY A 672 18.22 5.43 -24.91
C GLY A 672 17.57 6.82 -25.02
N VAL A 673 18.32 7.89 -24.75
CA VAL A 673 18.63 8.94 -25.74
C VAL A 673 20.03 9.47 -25.43
N ASN A 674 20.82 9.76 -26.47
CA ASN A 674 22.21 10.19 -26.38
C ASN A 674 22.29 11.73 -26.20
N VAL A 675 22.69 12.20 -25.02
CA VAL A 675 23.22 13.56 -24.80
C VAL A 675 24.30 13.47 -23.72
N ASP A 676 25.44 14.10 -23.98
CA ASP A 676 26.73 13.89 -23.31
C ASP A 676 26.66 13.81 -21.76
N ALA A 677 26.91 12.61 -21.24
CA ALA A 677 26.94 12.30 -19.82
C ALA A 677 28.31 11.71 -19.43
N GLU A 678 29.33 12.57 -19.38
CA GLU A 678 30.53 12.30 -18.60
C GLU A 678 30.24 12.59 -17.10
N ASP A 679 30.93 11.87 -16.21
CA ASP A 679 30.91 12.03 -14.74
C ASP A 679 29.66 11.64 -13.91
N ILE A 680 29.10 10.44 -14.16
CA ILE A 680 28.51 9.64 -13.06
C ILE A 680 29.10 8.22 -13.03
N THR A 681 30.36 8.11 -12.63
CA THR A 681 30.98 6.82 -12.31
C THR A 681 30.50 6.35 -10.93
N ILE A 682 29.56 5.40 -10.90
CA ILE A 682 29.14 4.74 -9.66
C ILE A 682 30.28 3.81 -9.21
N VAL A 683 31.06 4.26 -8.22
CA VAL A 683 32.16 3.47 -7.65
C VAL A 683 31.63 2.46 -6.63
N GLU A 684 32.16 1.24 -6.67
CA GLU A 684 31.77 0.14 -5.78
C GLU A 684 31.80 0.54 -4.29
N LEU A 685 30.76 0.14 -3.56
CA LEU A 685 30.52 0.57 -2.17
C LEU A 685 31.39 -0.15 -1.13
N ASN A 686 32.13 -1.17 -1.55
CA ASN A 686 33.02 -1.96 -0.71
C ASN A 686 34.16 -1.07 -0.18
N ASN A 687 34.27 -0.95 1.15
CA ASN A 687 35.25 -0.14 1.88
C ASN A 687 34.98 1.38 1.95
N SER A 688 33.70 1.82 1.94
CA SER A 688 33.34 3.21 2.28
C SER A 688 32.76 3.36 3.70
N LYS A 689 32.92 4.54 4.32
CA LYS A 689 32.28 4.95 5.58
C LYS A 689 31.51 6.26 5.39
N GLN A 690 30.38 6.38 6.09
CA GLN A 690 29.50 7.55 5.98
C GLN A 690 30.07 8.77 6.72
N ILE A 691 29.80 9.96 6.17
CA ILE A 691 30.00 11.28 6.75
C ILE A 691 28.61 11.82 7.11
N ALA A 692 28.44 12.22 8.37
CA ALA A 692 27.24 12.87 8.89
C ALA A 692 27.67 13.82 10.01
N THR A 693 28.13 15.02 9.62
CA THR A 693 28.73 16.00 10.53
C THR A 693 27.91 17.27 10.53
N GLU A 694 27.48 17.73 11.72
CA GLU A 694 26.89 19.06 11.91
C GLU A 694 27.87 19.95 12.68
N TYR A 695 28.05 21.17 12.19
CA TYR A 695 28.83 22.23 12.83
C TYR A 695 27.97 23.49 12.97
N LYS A 696 27.81 23.98 14.19
CA LYS A 696 27.10 25.22 14.51
C LYS A 696 27.99 26.09 15.41
N ASN A 697 28.23 27.34 15.02
CA ASN A 697 29.08 28.23 15.82
C ASN A 697 28.76 29.72 15.59
N ASN A 698 28.99 30.53 16.62
CA ASN A 698 29.10 31.98 16.50
C ASN A 698 30.56 32.33 16.20
N LEU A 699 30.86 32.71 14.96
CA LEU A 699 32.23 32.90 14.47
C LEU A 699 32.63 34.37 14.60
N PRO A 700 33.64 34.73 15.41
CA PRO A 700 34.09 36.13 15.55
C PRO A 700 34.65 36.70 14.26
N SER A 701 34.66 38.03 14.13
CA SER A 701 35.21 38.73 12.96
C SER A 701 36.65 38.29 12.64
N ASN A 702 36.93 38.08 11.36
CA ASN A 702 38.23 37.65 10.84
C ASN A 702 38.76 36.33 11.44
N LYS A 703 37.86 35.42 11.85
CA LYS A 703 38.22 34.05 12.26
C LYS A 703 37.81 33.03 11.22
N THR A 704 38.68 32.04 11.04
CA THR A 704 38.44 30.80 10.31
C THR A 704 38.29 29.66 11.32
N ALA A 705 37.38 28.73 11.06
CA ALA A 705 37.24 27.49 11.81
C ALA A 705 37.24 26.29 10.85
N SER A 706 37.98 25.24 11.20
CA SER A 706 37.91 23.96 10.50
C SER A 706 36.65 23.21 10.91
N VAL A 707 35.92 22.70 9.93
CA VAL A 707 34.63 22.01 10.10
C VAL A 707 34.79 20.51 9.87
N TYR A 708 35.61 20.13 8.88
CA TYR A 708 35.90 18.75 8.54
C TYR A 708 37.28 18.65 7.91
N THR A 709 37.99 17.55 8.18
CA THR A 709 39.31 17.27 7.59
C THR A 709 39.44 15.77 7.42
N LYS A 710 39.80 15.31 6.21
CA LYS A 710 39.90 13.90 5.91
C LYS A 710 40.86 13.57 4.76
N ASP A 711 41.86 12.77 5.10
CA ASP A 711 42.77 12.13 4.15
C ASP A 711 42.06 10.94 3.46
N GLY A 712 42.34 10.74 2.17
CA GLY A 712 41.70 9.76 1.28
C GLY A 712 40.58 10.34 0.40
N LYS A 713 40.03 9.51 -0.49
CA LYS A 713 38.93 9.88 -1.39
C LYS A 713 37.65 10.19 -0.61
N VAL A 714 37.03 11.34 -0.91
CA VAL A 714 35.80 11.82 -0.25
C VAL A 714 34.75 12.18 -1.31
N GLN A 715 33.51 11.79 -1.06
CA GLN A 715 32.33 12.19 -1.80
C GLN A 715 31.35 12.86 -0.83
N PHE A 716 30.92 14.08 -1.11
CA PHE A 716 29.82 14.72 -0.40
C PHE A 716 28.54 14.59 -1.23
N ASP A 717 27.55 13.91 -0.66
CA ASP A 717 26.19 13.89 -1.17
C ASP A 717 25.61 15.32 -1.10
N SER A 718 25.83 16.01 0.02
CA SER A 718 25.53 17.44 0.20
C SER A 718 26.40 18.14 1.25
N ILE A 719 26.76 19.38 0.97
CA ILE A 719 27.29 20.37 1.92
C ILE A 719 26.24 21.46 2.06
N ILE A 720 25.39 21.36 3.09
CA ILE A 720 24.37 22.37 3.37
C ILE A 720 24.98 23.46 4.24
N PHE A 721 25.09 24.67 3.71
CA PHE A 721 25.65 25.83 4.39
C PHE A 721 24.61 26.93 4.61
N SER A 722 24.62 27.51 5.80
CA SER A 722 23.74 28.62 6.18
C SER A 722 24.45 29.59 7.11
N SER A 723 24.14 30.87 6.98
CA SER A 723 24.60 31.95 7.85
C SER A 723 23.53 33.03 7.94
N ASP A 724 23.62 33.83 9.00
CA ASP A 724 22.89 35.11 9.12
C ASP A 724 23.62 36.28 8.43
N ASP A 725 24.81 36.05 7.84
CA ASP A 725 25.52 37.03 7.03
C ASP A 725 26.25 36.47 5.78
N THR A 726 26.12 37.15 4.63
CA THR A 726 26.67 36.75 3.31
C THR A 726 28.19 36.87 3.21
N ASN A 727 28.85 37.60 4.11
CA ASN A 727 30.31 37.66 4.20
C ASN A 727 30.95 36.40 4.82
N ALA A 728 30.16 35.37 5.13
CA ALA A 728 30.71 34.06 5.42
C ALA A 728 31.25 33.42 4.13
N GLU A 729 32.50 32.96 4.20
CA GLU A 729 33.23 32.29 3.12
C GLU A 729 33.36 30.81 3.49
N ILE A 730 32.87 29.92 2.62
CA ILE A 730 33.25 28.51 2.68
C ILE A 730 34.68 28.41 2.14
N ILE A 731 35.54 27.63 2.78
CA ILE A 731 36.86 27.31 2.26
C ILE A 731 36.89 25.80 2.07
N ILE A 732 36.98 25.37 0.82
CA ILE A 732 37.21 23.97 0.45
C ILE A 732 38.64 23.89 -0.08
N THR A 733 39.43 23.03 0.55
CA THR A 733 40.81 22.74 0.17
C THR A 733 40.93 21.24 -0.05
N TYR A 734 41.59 20.82 -1.13
CA TYR A 734 41.80 19.41 -1.44
C TYR A 734 43.12 19.24 -2.19
N GLU A 735 43.55 17.99 -2.36
CA GLU A 735 44.67 17.64 -3.22
C GLU A 735 44.12 17.07 -4.54
N ASN A 736 44.57 17.61 -5.67
CA ASN A 736 44.14 17.17 -7.00
C ASN A 736 44.87 15.89 -7.45
N ASP A 737 44.52 15.37 -8.62
CA ASP A 737 45.10 14.13 -9.17
C ASP A 737 46.59 14.25 -9.52
N GLU A 738 47.15 15.47 -9.55
CA GLU A 738 48.58 15.75 -9.75
C GLU A 738 49.36 15.88 -8.43
N GLY A 739 48.68 15.80 -7.28
CA GLY A 739 49.26 15.95 -5.94
C GLY A 739 49.42 17.41 -5.49
N GLU A 740 48.80 18.37 -6.19
CA GLU A 740 48.84 19.79 -5.83
C GLU A 740 47.68 20.17 -4.91
N GLN A 741 47.95 21.04 -3.92
CA GLN A 741 46.93 21.57 -3.02
C GLN A 741 46.11 22.66 -3.70
N VAL A 742 44.85 22.36 -4.00
CA VAL A 742 43.87 23.27 -4.61
C VAL A 742 42.99 23.88 -3.52
N ASN A 743 42.69 25.17 -3.68
CA ASN A 743 41.61 25.84 -2.95
C ASN A 743 40.51 26.18 -3.95
N ASP A 744 39.28 25.77 -3.67
CA ASP A 744 38.13 26.12 -4.51
C ASP A 744 37.87 27.64 -4.52
N LYS A 745 37.53 28.14 -5.71
CA LYS A 745 37.28 29.55 -6.00
C LYS A 745 36.25 29.68 -7.10
N ILE A 746 35.85 30.92 -7.35
CA ILE A 746 34.90 31.31 -8.40
C ILE A 746 35.64 32.18 -9.40
N ILE A 747 35.56 31.82 -10.68
CA ILE A 747 36.18 32.61 -11.74
C ILE A 747 35.18 33.69 -12.17
N LYS A 748 35.55 34.96 -11.98
CA LYS A 748 34.72 36.08 -12.44
C LYS A 748 34.74 36.15 -13.98
N PRO A 749 33.60 36.04 -14.69
CA PRO A 749 33.60 35.94 -16.15
C PRO A 749 34.15 37.17 -16.91
N ASP A 750 34.07 38.36 -16.30
CA ASP A 750 34.45 39.62 -16.98
C ASP A 750 35.97 39.83 -17.08
N ASP A 751 36.75 39.24 -16.17
CA ASP A 751 38.20 39.48 -16.04
C ASP A 751 39.01 38.24 -15.63
N ASN A 752 38.37 37.07 -15.54
CA ASN A 752 38.94 35.80 -15.09
C ASN A 752 39.63 35.86 -13.72
N THR A 753 39.24 36.79 -12.85
CA THR A 753 39.82 36.87 -11.49
C THR A 753 39.26 35.78 -10.57
N ASP A 754 40.17 35.22 -9.78
CA ASP A 754 39.93 34.29 -8.69
C ASP A 754 39.19 34.98 -7.53
N LEU A 755 37.94 34.60 -7.28
CA LEU A 755 37.12 35.10 -6.18
C LEU A 755 36.87 34.02 -5.10
N PRO A 756 36.76 34.39 -3.82
CA PRO A 756 36.44 33.44 -2.75
C PRO A 756 35.00 32.92 -2.86
N LEU A 757 34.74 31.72 -2.31
CA LEU A 757 33.40 31.11 -2.17
C LEU A 757 32.55 31.81 -1.08
N THR A 758 32.38 33.12 -1.20
CA THR A 758 31.30 33.85 -0.50
C THR A 758 29.98 33.61 -1.23
N ILE A 759 28.86 33.74 -0.53
CA ILE A 759 27.55 33.49 -1.13
C ILE A 759 27.22 34.49 -2.21
N ASP A 760 27.58 35.75 -2.01
CA ASP A 760 27.33 36.80 -3.00
C ASP A 760 28.10 36.48 -4.31
N ASN A 761 29.31 35.91 -4.23
CA ASN A 761 30.02 35.43 -5.41
C ASN A 761 29.37 34.16 -6.01
N ILE A 762 28.99 33.16 -5.20
CA ILE A 762 28.32 31.92 -5.67
C ILE A 762 27.00 32.25 -6.38
N ALA A 763 26.22 33.19 -5.83
CA ALA A 763 24.94 33.59 -6.39
C ALA A 763 25.05 34.49 -7.62
N THR A 764 26.13 35.27 -7.74
CA THR A 764 26.35 36.19 -8.86
C THR A 764 26.97 35.49 -10.08
N TYR A 765 27.95 34.61 -9.85
CA TYR A 765 28.76 34.01 -10.91
C TYR A 765 28.57 32.49 -11.06
N GLY A 766 27.93 31.84 -10.09
CA GLY A 766 27.72 30.39 -10.05
C GLY A 766 28.89 29.62 -9.42
N TYR A 767 28.59 28.44 -8.89
CA TYR A 767 29.57 27.42 -8.52
C TYR A 767 28.96 26.03 -8.79
N PRO A 768 29.73 25.01 -9.23
CA PRO A 768 29.19 23.72 -9.65
C PRO A 768 28.26 23.07 -8.61
N LYS A 769 27.17 22.47 -9.11
CA LYS A 769 26.21 21.67 -8.33
C LYS A 769 25.60 22.39 -7.10
N THR A 770 25.55 23.73 -7.14
CA THR A 770 24.92 24.56 -6.11
C THR A 770 23.39 24.57 -6.25
N GLN A 771 22.69 24.39 -5.12
CA GLN A 771 21.26 24.60 -4.99
C GLN A 771 20.97 25.61 -3.87
N PHE A 772 20.34 26.73 -4.19
CA PHE A 772 19.86 27.67 -3.17
C PHE A 772 18.56 27.17 -2.56
N LEU A 773 18.59 26.82 -1.27
CA LEU A 773 17.42 26.43 -0.49
C LEU A 773 16.71 27.66 0.11
N LEU A 774 17.48 28.72 0.37
CA LEU A 774 17.03 30.06 0.73
C LEU A 774 18.12 31.06 0.30
N TYR A 775 17.77 32.14 -0.39
CA TYR A 775 18.73 33.21 -0.69
C TYR A 775 18.04 34.57 -0.66
N ASN A 776 18.57 35.50 0.14
CA ASN A 776 18.05 36.86 0.20
C ASN A 776 19.15 37.90 0.50
N PRO A 777 19.83 38.42 -0.53
CA PRO A 777 20.93 39.38 -0.35
C PRO A 777 20.49 40.73 0.22
N LYS A 778 19.19 41.05 0.24
CA LYS A 778 18.68 42.28 0.88
C LYS A 778 18.57 42.19 2.41
N LYS A 779 18.71 40.98 2.97
CA LYS A 779 18.52 40.69 4.40
C LYS A 779 19.64 39.78 4.96
N ASN A 780 20.78 39.72 4.25
CA ASN A 780 22.00 38.96 4.53
C ASN A 780 21.84 37.45 4.84
N LEU A 781 20.64 36.89 4.65
CA LEU A 781 20.27 35.52 5.05
C LEU A 781 20.27 34.56 3.86
N TYR A 782 20.83 33.36 4.06
CA TYR A 782 20.79 32.29 3.07
C TYR A 782 20.93 30.89 3.69
N LYS A 783 20.59 29.90 2.87
CA LYS A 783 20.88 28.49 3.01
C LYS A 783 21.10 27.92 1.61
N LEU A 784 22.29 27.39 1.32
CA LEU A 784 22.58 26.69 0.07
C LEU A 784 23.04 25.26 0.34
N SER A 785 23.01 24.43 -0.70
CA SER A 785 23.56 23.09 -0.70
C SER A 785 24.53 22.95 -1.88
N LEU A 786 25.75 22.48 -1.64
CA LEU A 786 26.67 22.04 -2.70
C LEU A 786 26.56 20.51 -2.79
N ASN A 787 26.04 19.99 -3.89
CA ASN A 787 25.62 18.60 -4.00
C ASN A 787 26.62 17.76 -4.83
N ALA A 788 26.75 16.47 -4.51
CA ALA A 788 27.54 15.50 -5.28
C ALA A 788 28.97 16.00 -5.66
N LEU A 789 29.68 16.58 -4.70
CA LEU A 789 31.08 16.98 -4.85
C LEU A 789 31.99 15.78 -4.59
N ASN A 790 32.97 15.56 -5.45
CA ASN A 790 33.92 14.44 -5.35
C ASN A 790 35.34 15.00 -5.29
N PHE A 791 36.17 14.45 -4.40
CA PHE A 791 37.54 14.88 -4.20
C PHE A 791 38.47 13.67 -4.08
N SER A 792 39.63 13.73 -4.72
CA SER A 792 40.56 12.60 -4.80
C SER A 792 41.38 12.39 -3.52
N ASN A 793 41.84 13.45 -2.85
CA ASN A 793 42.57 13.31 -1.59
C ASN A 793 42.53 14.57 -0.68
N ASN A 794 42.93 14.39 0.59
CA ASN A 794 43.28 15.43 1.57
C ASN A 794 42.28 16.61 1.69
N VAL A 795 41.00 16.29 1.86
CA VAL A 795 39.93 17.30 1.88
C VAL A 795 39.81 17.98 3.23
N GLN A 796 39.76 19.32 3.21
CA GLN A 796 39.42 20.16 4.34
C GLN A 796 38.25 21.08 3.97
N ILE A 797 37.21 21.06 4.81
CA ILE A 797 36.11 22.04 4.79
C ILE A 797 36.31 22.97 5.99
N SER A 798 36.38 24.27 5.73
CA SER A 798 36.46 25.33 6.74
C SER A 798 35.48 26.45 6.43
N VAL A 799 35.25 27.33 7.40
CA VAL A 799 34.44 28.53 7.24
C VAL A 799 35.13 29.73 7.84
N LYS A 800 35.07 30.88 7.15
CA LYS A 800 35.70 32.14 7.54
C LYS A 800 34.68 33.26 7.60
N ASN A 801 34.74 34.05 8.66
CA ASN A 801 33.94 35.27 8.80
C ASN A 801 34.74 36.47 8.27
N ASN A 802 34.35 37.01 7.10
CA ASN A 802 34.92 38.25 6.55
C ASN A 802 34.17 39.52 6.99
N HIS A 803 33.09 39.40 7.77
CA HIS A 803 32.37 40.53 8.31
C HIS A 803 33.13 41.21 9.46
N THR A 804 32.79 42.47 9.74
CA THR A 804 33.36 43.25 10.85
C THR A 804 32.79 42.88 12.22
N SER A 805 31.67 42.14 12.25
CA SER A 805 31.00 41.64 13.46
C SER A 805 30.99 40.11 13.48
N SER A 806 30.68 39.50 14.62
CA SER A 806 30.44 38.06 14.72
C SER A 806 29.21 37.64 13.92
N ILE A 807 29.24 36.45 13.32
CA ILE A 807 28.17 35.86 12.49
C ILE A 807 27.83 34.45 13.00
N ASN A 808 26.60 33.99 12.83
CA ASN A 808 26.18 32.64 13.19
C ASN A 808 26.17 31.74 11.96
N VAL A 809 27.02 30.72 11.94
CA VAL A 809 27.14 29.76 10.83
C VAL A 809 26.68 28.37 11.24
N SER A 810 26.01 27.68 10.32
CA SER A 810 25.65 26.27 10.44
C SER A 810 25.98 25.53 9.15
N ILE A 811 26.80 24.48 9.26
CA ILE A 811 27.19 23.59 8.15
C ILE A 811 26.76 22.17 8.49
N GLN A 812 26.08 21.50 7.56
CA GLN A 812 25.78 20.08 7.62
C GLN A 812 26.47 19.39 6.44
N LEU A 813 27.23 18.34 6.74
CA LEU A 813 27.98 17.54 5.76
C LEU A 813 27.40 16.13 5.73
N VAL A 814 26.89 15.73 4.57
CA VAL A 814 26.41 14.37 4.29
C VAL A 814 27.22 13.82 3.13
N GLY A 815 27.75 12.61 3.27
CA GLY A 815 28.62 12.02 2.26
C GLY A 815 29.24 10.69 2.70
N ARG A 816 30.36 10.33 2.07
CA ARG A 816 31.14 9.12 2.32
C ARG A 816 32.63 9.38 2.09
N TYR A 817 33.48 8.58 2.75
CA TYR A 817 34.91 8.51 2.45
C TYR A 817 35.34 7.05 2.29
N TYR A 818 36.37 6.82 1.48
CA TYR A 818 36.98 5.49 1.32
C TYR A 818 37.99 5.21 2.43
N VAL A 819 37.98 3.97 2.94
CA VAL A 819 38.76 3.52 4.12
C VAL A 819 39.99 2.73 3.69
#